data_AF-A0A409YQ83-F1
#
_entry.id   AF-A0A409YQ83-F1
#
_cell.length_a   1.000
_cell.length_b   1.000
_cell.length_c   1.000
_cell.angle_alpha   90.00
_cell.angle_beta   90.00
_cell.angle_gamma   90.00
#
_symmetry.space_group_name_H-M   'P 1'
#
loop_
_entity.id
_entity.type
_entity.pdbx_description
1 polymer ?
#
loop_
_entity_poly.entity_id
_entity_poly.type
_entity_poly.pdbx_seq_one_letter_code
_entity_poly.pdbx_strand_id
1 'polypeptide(L)'
;MSAALSAHPDLSLSNNSQPELSLGSLASFSTTPGRPGLRIPSTSSRTTAQSSAPVSTPPPNASTFSSVTGTGMGTSGGGGGGGGARRKGEDAITSLSSRLNMLGRREREEERGEEEEGDESAAVDVLATPGVGTERKKWGDVPEASTTTGPTSSVASKRTTKGSSSAGKGVTLTLRDQEKHIDNLKKENFNIKLRVHFLEERLAQLAPDQIDAALKQNINLKIEVQQRGMEIKKLKKLVLSLEHELERLQRNGSGGSRERERELEEKLEERELELRELRAQRRKGGQGVDEEVVRELEARNAELEDELDNAKGLIEDNLDEIERLKDLVERRGDSEADSSLSASRRDRLTRRLEELEDDNAELREKLASTTTHLTQLSEEKEDLMDEIDALRLTIEDLEQRLSASTLDRSSSRAQMASAQEEREAVEEDLNAMKDRMAALMIELQGKEEEVEERGREIDELVREHKHIVQVVEEEWRGEVEEARGQVEELKDVLAEREAESKDLRLHISELESNTNELHTKFESALAHLESESEAKDAELDRLSSTIESLHSANDDLQDQLSSLQDQHASLQDKFEQVQELNEDLQETKERLQETIDRLGEQIYELEDENDRVREELERVERERGERDVREEEERAERERLEVLVGALKDKISSLTEDLERTTELYETCSSEIHAHRTRQEELALHIQDLVADLSREQASRERLATSLAALEKEHDAAARAHKRTLEAKDSALQSALADLSRTQSLLGQREEDLRAVQGALQAMEEENKRVGERDTSARFSLQLECDRLKRDLERVEDELRRVRKELEDREAKYRERDASLDKLHAENRDLASQLAAQTQARLNIAEKLDAVQASLRAAEGEVAGYKSKVGELEARLSKDQRALLGAEAQYRDQLTERNTLLLTIYQYLDKILGVDKTPKKGTQAETKPFTNFSVFHDNLITRLKALSAIQSEFEKRAKDVEARFTERLGEMRKQLEGRWKQIDKFEASVKTYAETKAQWKRRYAQKEGELEAIKATNADLAAQLSSLKRPGEGASMEVRALAARAANAERRLNNAQNQLLSTEEKIAQINQKNAAADSKWEARVKEYEARLKAAEERVKRERQGSKERVGELENSIKNLQRQLEKAQKRNNQLNDVIENNKPPTGSSSPAGR
;
A
#
# COMPACT_ATOMS: atom_id res chain seq x y z
N MET A 1 34.19 61.12 52.56
CA MET A 1 34.92 60.20 51.66
C MET A 1 33.89 59.73 50.65
N SER A 2 33.77 60.26 49.43
CA SER A 2 34.80 60.59 48.41
C SER A 2 35.38 59.32 47.78
N ALA A 3 35.48 59.15 46.45
CA ALA A 3 34.95 59.86 45.27
C ALA A 3 35.14 58.92 44.03
N ALA A 4 34.81 59.20 42.75
CA ALA A 4 34.24 60.37 42.06
C ALA A 4 33.72 59.95 40.64
N LEU A 5 32.75 60.70 40.07
CA LEU A 5 32.65 61.22 38.67
C LEU A 5 32.83 60.25 37.45
N SER A 6 32.25 60.42 36.25
CA SER A 6 31.19 61.25 35.59
C SER A 6 31.11 60.76 34.12
N ALA A 7 30.12 60.96 33.23
CA ALA A 7 28.90 61.80 33.08
C ALA A 7 27.79 60.93 32.39
N HIS A 8 26.51 61.26 32.20
CA HIS A 8 25.71 62.49 31.96
C HIS A 8 25.79 63.12 30.53
N PRO A 9 24.70 63.70 29.98
CA PRO A 9 23.29 63.75 30.47
C PRO A 9 22.21 63.41 29.41
N ASP A 10 20.95 63.67 29.78
CA ASP A 10 19.69 63.56 29.04
C ASP A 10 19.00 64.96 29.03
N LEU A 11 17.81 65.09 28.41
CA LEU A 11 16.76 66.11 28.63
C LEU A 11 16.87 67.57 28.07
N SER A 12 15.89 67.89 27.20
CA SER A 12 14.98 69.08 27.12
C SER A 12 15.42 70.53 27.49
N LEU A 13 14.99 71.52 26.68
CA LEU A 13 14.00 72.58 27.08
C LEU A 13 13.72 73.69 26.04
N SER A 14 12.44 74.11 25.94
CA SER A 14 11.92 75.40 25.41
C SER A 14 12.08 75.69 23.88
N ASN A 15 11.27 76.55 23.23
CA ASN A 15 10.16 77.42 23.68
C ASN A 15 9.07 77.60 22.58
N ASN A 16 7.93 78.22 22.93
CA ASN A 16 6.77 78.70 22.13
C ASN A 16 6.96 78.92 20.60
N SER A 17 5.94 78.73 19.73
CA SER A 17 4.49 78.99 19.94
C SER A 17 3.53 78.15 19.05
N GLN A 18 2.24 78.12 19.46
CA GLN A 18 1.03 77.67 18.74
C GLN A 18 0.57 78.65 17.61
N PRO A 19 -0.55 78.44 16.83
CA PRO A 19 -1.61 77.40 16.93
C PRO A 19 -2.07 76.70 15.60
N GLU A 20 -2.90 75.66 15.76
CA GLU A 20 -4.16 75.31 15.02
C GLU A 20 -4.28 75.10 13.48
N LEU A 21 -5.01 74.01 13.14
CA LEU A 21 -5.89 73.75 11.96
C LEU A 21 -5.28 73.66 10.52
N SER A 22 -6.00 73.16 9.49
CA SER A 22 -6.88 71.97 9.33
C SER A 22 -7.37 71.85 7.86
N LEU A 23 -7.43 70.64 7.26
CA LEU A 23 -8.04 70.32 5.94
C LEU A 23 -7.43 71.07 4.71
N GLY A 24 -7.67 70.71 3.44
CA GLY A 24 -8.21 69.47 2.87
C GLY A 24 -8.47 69.52 1.34
N SER A 25 -8.11 68.43 0.64
CA SER A 25 -8.76 67.80 -0.54
C SER A 25 -8.93 68.51 -1.93
N LEU A 26 -9.03 67.66 -2.98
CA LEU A 26 -9.53 67.90 -4.37
C LEU A 26 -8.72 68.86 -5.30
N ALA A 27 -8.73 68.77 -6.65
CA ALA A 27 -9.10 67.69 -7.61
C ALA A 27 -8.49 67.96 -9.03
N SER A 28 -8.68 67.01 -9.96
CA SER A 28 -8.07 66.92 -11.30
C SER A 28 -8.59 67.88 -12.40
N PHE A 29 -7.79 68.13 -13.45
CA PHE A 29 -8.23 68.28 -14.86
C PHE A 29 -7.06 68.12 -15.86
N SER A 30 -7.33 68.07 -17.17
CA SER A 30 -6.40 67.60 -18.23
C SER A 30 -6.30 68.52 -19.46
N THR A 31 -5.23 68.36 -20.29
CA THR A 31 -5.25 68.19 -21.80
C THR A 31 -3.92 68.61 -22.49
N THR A 32 -3.59 67.94 -23.61
CA THR A 32 -2.44 68.07 -24.56
C THR A 32 -2.57 69.31 -25.51
N PRO A 33 -1.66 69.70 -26.48
CA PRO A 33 -0.73 68.87 -27.32
C PRO A 33 0.60 69.50 -27.87
N GLY A 34 1.33 68.80 -28.75
CA GLY A 34 2.30 69.40 -29.71
C GLY A 34 3.57 68.57 -30.08
N ARG A 35 4.08 68.66 -31.34
CA ARG A 35 5.33 67.98 -31.83
C ARG A 35 5.98 68.67 -33.05
N PRO A 36 7.33 68.80 -33.10
CA PRO A 36 8.22 68.25 -34.18
C PRO A 36 9.63 67.84 -33.63
N GLY A 37 10.73 67.52 -34.36
CA GLY A 37 11.02 67.17 -35.78
C GLY A 37 12.51 67.39 -36.20
N LEU A 38 12.99 66.72 -37.28
CA LEU A 38 14.26 66.91 -38.06
C LEU A 38 15.63 66.52 -37.39
N ARG A 39 16.34 65.46 -37.85
CA ARG A 39 17.38 65.31 -38.93
C ARG A 39 18.81 65.81 -38.58
N ILE A 40 19.93 65.06 -38.61
CA ILE A 40 20.46 63.86 -39.34
C ILE A 40 21.01 64.14 -40.76
N PRO A 41 22.36 64.23 -40.93
CA PRO A 41 23.25 63.18 -41.54
C PRO A 41 24.57 62.97 -40.74
N SER A 42 25.63 62.17 -41.03
CA SER A 42 25.98 60.95 -41.84
C SER A 42 27.42 60.49 -41.35
N THR A 43 28.34 59.68 -41.95
CA THR A 43 28.70 59.16 -43.31
C THR A 43 29.61 57.87 -43.23
N SER A 44 30.16 57.42 -44.37
CA SER A 44 31.42 56.64 -44.58
C SER A 44 31.46 55.10 -44.71
N SER A 45 31.00 54.62 -45.88
CA SER A 45 31.80 53.85 -46.88
C SER A 45 32.04 52.31 -46.82
N ARG A 46 31.61 51.65 -47.92
CA ARG A 46 32.20 50.47 -48.62
C ARG A 46 32.02 49.06 -48.01
N THR A 47 31.77 47.95 -48.74
CA THR A 47 31.25 47.59 -50.11
C THR A 47 31.05 46.02 -50.14
N THR A 48 30.51 45.26 -51.11
CA THR A 48 30.14 45.42 -52.55
C THR A 48 29.17 44.29 -52.99
N ALA A 49 28.21 44.57 -53.90
CA ALA A 49 27.64 43.69 -54.97
C ALA A 49 27.01 42.30 -54.61
N GLN A 50 26.25 41.57 -55.45
CA GLN A 50 25.27 41.79 -56.57
C GLN A 50 24.49 40.45 -56.67
N SER A 51 23.16 40.34 -56.78
CA SER A 51 22.23 40.75 -57.85
C SER A 51 22.40 40.04 -59.21
N SER A 52 21.57 39.03 -59.46
CA SER A 52 21.12 38.61 -60.81
C SER A 52 19.72 37.96 -60.75
N ALA A 53 18.95 38.11 -61.83
CA ALA A 53 17.55 37.65 -62.02
C ALA A 53 17.46 36.99 -63.43
N PRO A 54 16.31 36.84 -64.13
CA PRO A 54 14.88 36.94 -63.77
C PRO A 54 14.02 35.74 -64.30
N VAL A 55 12.67 35.81 -64.27
CA VAL A 55 11.74 35.63 -65.44
C VAL A 55 10.28 35.24 -65.05
N SER A 56 9.32 36.05 -65.56
CA SER A 56 7.91 35.78 -65.92
C SER A 56 6.80 35.37 -64.92
N THR A 57 5.58 35.62 -65.42
CA THR A 57 4.21 35.57 -64.86
C THR A 57 3.25 34.88 -65.89
N PRO A 58 1.92 34.78 -65.71
CA PRO A 58 1.16 34.18 -64.60
C PRO A 58 0.16 33.05 -65.10
N PRO A 59 -1.17 32.93 -64.81
CA PRO A 59 -1.89 31.62 -64.79
C PRO A 59 -2.76 31.34 -66.06
N PRO A 60 -3.54 30.22 -66.18
CA PRO A 60 -4.93 30.18 -65.65
C PRO A 60 -5.64 28.80 -65.38
N ASN A 61 -6.74 28.86 -64.60
CA ASN A 61 -8.06 28.18 -64.71
C ASN A 61 -8.31 26.71 -65.20
N ALA A 62 -8.94 25.92 -64.28
CA ALA A 62 -10.31 25.35 -64.33
C ALA A 62 -10.73 24.07 -65.11
N SER A 63 -11.61 23.30 -64.45
CA SER A 63 -12.75 22.49 -64.98
C SER A 63 -12.44 21.18 -65.76
N THR A 64 -13.33 20.18 -65.97
CA THR A 64 -14.78 20.02 -65.68
C THR A 64 -15.27 18.53 -65.71
N PHE A 65 -16.49 18.30 -65.20
CA PHE A 65 -17.56 17.38 -65.71
C PHE A 65 -17.63 15.86 -65.40
N SER A 66 -18.87 15.49 -64.98
CA SER A 66 -19.68 14.31 -65.38
C SER A 66 -19.62 13.02 -64.55
N SER A 67 -20.71 12.26 -64.33
CA SER A 67 -22.11 12.52 -63.87
C SER A 67 -22.90 11.17 -63.81
N VAL A 68 -24.23 11.21 -63.67
CA VAL A 68 -25.21 10.08 -63.85
C VAL A 68 -25.56 9.20 -62.62
N THR A 69 -26.65 9.60 -61.94
CA THR A 69 -27.79 8.84 -61.34
C THR A 69 -27.65 7.39 -60.80
N GLY A 70 -28.35 6.96 -59.72
CA GLY A 70 -29.30 7.67 -58.84
C GLY A 70 -30.39 6.78 -58.20
N THR A 71 -31.40 7.41 -57.57
CA THR A 71 -32.76 6.91 -57.15
C THR A 71 -32.95 5.84 -56.06
N GLY A 72 -33.95 6.08 -55.18
CA GLY A 72 -34.66 5.08 -54.30
C GLY A 72 -34.04 4.87 -52.90
N MET A 73 -34.56 5.31 -51.75
CA MET A 73 -35.92 5.29 -51.15
C MET A 73 -36.57 3.89 -51.06
N GLY A 74 -36.92 3.42 -49.85
CA GLY A 74 -37.80 2.24 -49.69
C GLY A 74 -37.77 1.43 -48.38
N THR A 75 -38.10 2.04 -47.23
CA THR A 75 -38.88 1.47 -46.10
C THR A 75 -38.88 -0.06 -45.78
N SER A 76 -38.54 -0.38 -44.51
CA SER A 76 -39.22 -1.33 -43.58
C SER A 76 -39.47 -2.81 -43.92
N GLY A 77 -39.33 -3.69 -42.91
CA GLY A 77 -40.17 -4.90 -42.78
C GLY A 77 -39.44 -6.16 -42.30
N GLY A 78 -39.64 -6.52 -41.03
CA GLY A 78 -38.91 -7.61 -40.36
C GLY A 78 -39.31 -9.06 -40.67
N GLY A 79 -38.63 -9.98 -39.96
CA GLY A 79 -39.19 -11.27 -39.55
C GLY A 79 -38.54 -12.55 -40.12
N GLY A 80 -37.93 -13.34 -39.23
CA GLY A 80 -38.29 -14.76 -39.11
C GLY A 80 -37.52 -15.84 -39.89
N GLY A 81 -36.64 -16.55 -39.18
CA GLY A 81 -36.83 -18.00 -38.96
C GLY A 81 -36.18 -19.03 -39.92
N GLY A 82 -35.27 -19.85 -39.36
CA GLY A 82 -34.90 -21.19 -39.88
C GLY A 82 -33.88 -21.23 -41.03
N GLY A 83 -33.19 -22.35 -41.29
CA GLY A 83 -33.12 -23.59 -40.48
C GLY A 83 -32.55 -24.81 -41.23
N GLY A 84 -31.24 -25.07 -41.11
CA GLY A 84 -30.57 -26.28 -41.63
C GLY A 84 -30.34 -26.33 -43.16
N ALA A 85 -29.66 -27.33 -43.75
CA ALA A 85 -28.77 -28.35 -43.15
C ALA A 85 -27.90 -29.10 -44.22
N ARG A 86 -26.66 -29.47 -43.83
CA ARG A 86 -25.86 -30.68 -44.21
C ARG A 86 -25.30 -30.91 -45.64
N ARG A 87 -23.97 -31.22 -45.66
CA ARG A 87 -23.20 -32.14 -46.56
C ARG A 87 -23.01 -31.68 -48.02
N LYS A 88 -21.90 -31.94 -48.76
CA LYS A 88 -20.51 -32.48 -48.57
C LYS A 88 -19.72 -32.03 -49.84
N GLY A 89 -18.39 -31.84 -49.92
CA GLY A 89 -17.23 -32.09 -49.04
C GLY A 89 -16.16 -32.99 -49.73
N GLU A 90 -14.90 -32.95 -49.28
CA GLU A 90 -13.65 -33.49 -49.91
C GLU A 90 -13.17 -32.68 -51.15
N ASP A 91 -11.89 -32.33 -51.34
CA ASP A 91 -10.63 -32.40 -50.53
C ASP A 91 -9.54 -31.54 -51.25
N ALA A 92 -8.37 -31.13 -50.72
CA ALA A 92 -7.74 -31.10 -49.38
C ALA A 92 -6.42 -30.24 -49.44
N ILE A 93 -5.52 -30.42 -48.45
CA ILE A 93 -4.06 -30.09 -48.40
C ILE A 93 -3.64 -28.69 -47.84
N THR A 94 -2.74 -28.75 -46.83
CA THR A 94 -1.87 -27.72 -46.22
C THR A 94 -2.47 -26.48 -45.52
N SER A 95 -2.72 -26.65 -44.22
CA SER A 95 -2.21 -25.83 -43.10
C SER A 95 -1.59 -24.45 -43.38
N LEU A 96 -2.16 -23.41 -42.75
CA LEU A 96 -1.42 -22.59 -41.77
C LEU A 96 -2.39 -21.86 -40.83
N SER A 97 -2.14 -21.93 -39.52
CA SER A 97 -2.99 -21.28 -38.49
C SER A 97 -2.41 -19.95 -38.06
N SER A 98 -3.21 -18.87 -38.06
CA SER A 98 -3.16 -17.77 -37.08
C SER A 98 -4.12 -16.61 -37.36
N ARG A 99 -4.66 -16.03 -36.28
CA ARG A 99 -5.33 -14.71 -36.17
C ARG A 99 -6.65 -14.53 -36.91
N LEU A 100 -7.74 -14.47 -36.13
CA LEU A 100 -8.99 -13.80 -36.49
C LEU A 100 -9.31 -12.73 -35.42
N ASN A 101 -9.77 -11.57 -35.89
CA ASN A 101 -10.45 -10.48 -35.20
C ASN A 101 -9.97 -9.99 -33.81
N MET A 102 -9.37 -8.81 -33.84
CA MET A 102 -9.71 -7.71 -32.93
C MET A 102 -10.16 -6.54 -33.82
N LEU A 103 -11.47 -6.25 -33.94
CA LEU A 103 -11.97 -5.05 -34.64
C LEU A 103 -13.47 -4.81 -34.42
N GLY A 104 -13.83 -3.55 -34.13
CA GLY A 104 -15.21 -3.08 -33.95
C GLY A 104 -15.69 -3.19 -32.49
N ARG A 105 -16.37 -2.19 -31.93
CA ARG A 105 -16.80 -0.87 -32.45
C ARG A 105 -17.00 0.04 -31.21
N ARG A 106 -16.34 1.18 -31.04
CA ARG A 106 -16.43 2.47 -31.76
C ARG A 106 -17.82 3.10 -31.72
N GLU A 107 -18.03 4.01 -30.78
CA GLU A 107 -18.76 5.29 -30.89
C GLU A 107 -18.68 5.99 -29.49
N ARG A 108 -18.57 7.32 -29.32
CA ARG A 108 -18.17 8.47 -30.18
C ARG A 108 -17.83 9.67 -29.24
N GLU A 109 -16.92 10.62 -29.54
CA GLU A 109 -17.09 11.85 -30.37
C GLU A 109 -18.40 12.60 -29.99
N GLU A 110 -18.49 13.87 -29.56
CA GLU A 110 -17.63 15.09 -29.57
C GLU A 110 -18.07 16.01 -28.38
N GLU A 111 -17.59 17.23 -28.09
CA GLU A 111 -16.87 18.29 -28.84
C GLU A 111 -16.09 19.25 -27.90
N ARG A 112 -15.18 20.08 -28.45
CA ARG A 112 -14.50 21.27 -27.85
C ARG A 112 -13.65 21.07 -26.58
N GLY A 113 -12.33 21.30 -26.57
CA GLY A 113 -11.39 21.64 -27.64
C GLY A 113 -10.90 23.10 -27.63
N GLU A 114 -9.61 23.27 -27.33
CA GLU A 114 -8.75 24.33 -27.86
C GLU A 114 -7.32 23.76 -27.98
N GLU A 115 -6.72 23.92 -29.16
CA GLU A 115 -5.38 23.44 -29.59
C GLU A 115 -4.33 24.56 -29.31
N GLU A 116 -3.01 24.48 -29.49
CA GLU A 116 -2.02 23.51 -30.02
C GLU A 116 -0.69 23.78 -29.22
N GLU A 117 0.53 23.29 -29.45
CA GLU A 117 1.26 22.92 -30.67
C GLU A 117 2.52 22.07 -30.32
N GLY A 118 2.92 21.17 -31.23
CA GLY A 118 4.30 21.03 -31.75
C GLY A 118 5.37 20.29 -30.92
N ASP A 119 6.27 19.50 -31.51
CA ASP A 119 6.47 19.09 -32.91
C ASP A 119 7.23 17.72 -32.98
N GLU A 120 7.32 17.11 -34.17
CA GLU A 120 7.75 15.71 -34.42
C GLU A 120 9.25 15.53 -34.82
N SER A 121 9.54 14.40 -35.50
CA SER A 121 10.79 13.94 -36.15
C SER A 121 11.87 13.29 -35.24
N ALA A 122 12.22 12.00 -35.28
CA ALA A 122 12.04 10.84 -36.19
C ALA A 122 13.21 10.48 -37.15
N ALA A 123 14.06 9.54 -36.70
CA ALA A 123 14.89 8.61 -37.49
C ALA A 123 15.18 7.37 -36.58
N VAL A 124 14.98 6.09 -36.94
CA VAL A 124 15.52 5.28 -38.06
C VAL A 124 17.03 5.03 -37.87
N ASP A 125 17.58 3.80 -37.69
CA ASP A 125 17.01 2.44 -37.88
C ASP A 125 17.69 1.31 -37.04
N VAL A 126 16.92 0.26 -36.71
CA VAL A 126 17.19 -1.22 -36.82
C VAL A 126 18.50 -1.91 -36.31
N LEU A 127 18.30 -2.90 -35.40
CA LEU A 127 19.02 -4.20 -35.16
C LEU A 127 20.57 -4.23 -34.92
N ALA A 128 21.21 -5.25 -34.29
CA ALA A 128 20.78 -6.48 -33.59
C ALA A 128 21.89 -6.98 -32.61
N THR A 129 21.61 -8.09 -31.91
CA THR A 129 22.52 -8.94 -31.11
C THR A 129 23.88 -9.25 -31.76
N PRO A 130 24.90 -9.60 -30.94
CA PRO A 130 25.40 -10.98 -31.04
C PRO A 130 25.76 -11.65 -29.70
N GLY A 131 25.88 -12.98 -29.71
CA GLY A 131 26.48 -13.77 -28.64
C GLY A 131 27.12 -15.06 -29.15
N VAL A 132 28.13 -15.55 -28.42
CA VAL A 132 28.85 -16.84 -28.57
C VAL A 132 29.75 -17.02 -29.81
N GLY A 133 31.04 -17.32 -29.59
CA GLY A 133 31.96 -17.81 -30.63
C GLY A 133 33.45 -17.73 -30.27
N THR A 134 34.06 -18.88 -29.93
CA THR A 134 35.50 -19.28 -29.99
C THR A 134 36.55 -18.29 -30.55
N GLU A 135 37.77 -18.13 -30.02
CA GLU A 135 38.73 -19.16 -29.54
C GLU A 135 39.76 -18.64 -28.49
N ARG A 136 40.37 -19.59 -27.74
CA ARG A 136 41.77 -19.60 -27.24
C ARG A 136 42.42 -18.30 -26.66
N LYS A 137 42.57 -18.29 -25.33
CA LYS A 137 43.95 -18.27 -24.75
C LYS A 137 44.05 -18.87 -23.34
N LYS A 138 44.99 -19.81 -23.20
CA LYS A 138 45.41 -20.54 -21.99
C LYS A 138 46.24 -19.64 -21.06
N TRP A 139 45.95 -19.66 -19.76
CA TRP A 139 46.89 -19.75 -18.62
C TRP A 139 46.10 -20.13 -17.33
N GLY A 140 46.75 -20.77 -16.36
CA GLY A 140 46.20 -21.05 -15.02
C GLY A 140 46.35 -19.87 -14.05
N ASP A 141 46.04 -19.98 -12.77
CA ASP A 141 45.76 -21.21 -12.01
C ASP A 141 44.76 -21.00 -10.85
N VAL A 142 44.34 -22.09 -10.20
CA VAL A 142 43.44 -22.19 -9.02
C VAL A 142 44.35 -22.26 -7.74
N PRO A 143 43.96 -21.97 -6.47
CA PRO A 143 42.64 -22.01 -5.81
C PRO A 143 42.35 -20.78 -4.87
N GLU A 144 41.41 -20.73 -3.90
CA GLU A 144 40.42 -21.66 -3.30
C GLU A 144 39.29 -20.87 -2.58
N ALA A 145 38.19 -21.54 -2.19
CA ALA A 145 37.29 -21.30 -1.01
C ALA A 145 36.89 -19.87 -0.52
N SER A 146 35.66 -19.57 -0.06
CA SER A 146 34.40 -20.34 0.03
C SER A 146 33.19 -19.40 0.26
N THR A 147 32.07 -19.73 -0.41
CA THR A 147 30.66 -19.88 0.03
C THR A 147 30.09 -19.23 1.31
N THR A 148 28.75 -19.08 1.32
CA THR A 148 27.79 -18.96 2.47
C THR A 148 27.77 -17.67 3.32
N THR A 149 26.67 -17.21 3.96
CA THR A 149 25.24 -16.98 3.57
C THR A 149 24.49 -16.32 4.75
N GLY A 150 23.81 -15.16 4.55
CA GLY A 150 22.82 -14.57 5.48
C GLY A 150 23.32 -14.11 6.86
N PRO A 151 22.43 -13.68 7.79
CA PRO A 151 20.99 -13.43 7.65
C PRO A 151 20.62 -11.94 7.90
N THR A 152 19.61 -11.63 8.74
CA THR A 152 18.74 -10.43 8.61
C THR A 152 18.60 -9.53 9.86
N SER A 153 18.23 -8.27 9.61
CA SER A 153 17.32 -7.41 10.43
C SER A 153 17.81 -6.64 11.68
N SER A 154 17.18 -5.46 11.86
CA SER A 154 16.69 -4.75 13.08
C SER A 154 17.10 -5.17 14.52
N VAL A 155 17.12 -4.33 15.58
CA VAL A 155 16.86 -2.87 15.82
C VAL A 155 17.34 -2.47 17.26
N ALA A 156 17.41 -1.16 17.57
CA ALA A 156 17.38 -0.52 18.92
C ALA A 156 18.53 -0.66 19.96
N SER A 157 19.12 0.51 20.27
CA SER A 157 19.22 1.16 21.60
C SER A 157 19.47 0.40 22.93
N LYS A 158 20.62 0.75 23.53
CA LYS A 158 20.86 1.19 24.94
C LYS A 158 21.10 0.17 26.09
N ARG A 159 22.18 0.51 26.83
CA ARG A 159 22.48 0.34 28.29
C ARG A 159 23.14 -0.96 28.83
N THR A 160 24.45 -0.78 29.09
CA THR A 160 25.18 -1.11 30.34
C THR A 160 25.30 -2.56 30.83
N THR A 161 26.52 -3.14 30.74
CA THR A 161 27.44 -3.44 31.88
C THR A 161 28.74 -4.12 31.38
N LYS A 162 29.70 -4.46 32.27
CA LYS A 162 31.05 -4.97 31.94
C LYS A 162 31.06 -6.48 31.64
N GLY A 163 31.89 -6.95 30.71
CA GLY A 163 32.26 -8.38 30.63
C GLY A 163 33.21 -8.78 29.49
N SER A 164 34.39 -9.28 29.86
CA SER A 164 35.33 -10.17 29.15
C SER A 164 34.69 -11.15 28.13
N SER A 165 35.29 -11.64 27.04
CA SER A 165 36.57 -11.39 26.32
C SER A 165 36.65 -12.29 25.06
N SER A 166 37.79 -12.34 24.35
CA SER A 166 38.14 -13.29 23.26
C SER A 166 37.39 -13.07 21.94
N ALA A 167 37.90 -12.31 20.96
CA ALA A 167 39.07 -12.57 20.11
C ALA A 167 38.84 -13.60 18.97
N GLY A 168 38.73 -13.09 17.75
CA GLY A 168 38.80 -13.82 16.47
C GLY A 168 39.44 -12.92 15.41
N LYS A 169 40.41 -13.41 14.64
CA LYS A 169 41.29 -12.57 13.80
C LYS A 169 40.69 -12.30 12.43
N GLY A 170 40.44 -11.03 12.10
CA GLY A 170 40.33 -10.54 10.71
C GLY A 170 41.69 -10.06 10.19
N VAL A 171 41.94 -10.21 8.89
CA VAL A 171 43.23 -9.86 8.25
C VAL A 171 43.46 -8.34 8.26
N THR A 172 44.62 -7.91 8.73
CA THR A 172 45.03 -6.50 8.72
C THR A 172 45.38 -6.04 7.29
N LEU A 173 44.42 -5.41 6.61
CA LEU A 173 44.70 -4.57 5.44
C LEU A 173 45.74 -3.52 5.82
N THR A 174 46.79 -3.28 5.02
CA THR A 174 47.88 -2.39 5.45
C THR A 174 47.38 -0.94 5.56
N LEU A 175 48.00 -0.12 6.44
CA LEU A 175 47.66 1.30 6.56
C LEU A 175 47.67 2.04 5.21
N ARG A 176 48.55 1.63 4.30
CA ARG A 176 48.70 2.23 2.97
C ARG A 176 47.57 1.84 2.00
N ASP A 177 47.07 0.61 2.14
CA ASP A 177 45.89 0.14 1.40
C ASP A 177 44.60 0.71 1.98
N GLN A 178 44.54 0.90 3.31
CA GLN A 178 43.48 1.64 3.99
C GLN A 178 43.45 3.10 3.53
N GLU A 179 44.58 3.82 3.52
CA GLU A 179 44.70 5.17 2.96
C GLU A 179 44.24 5.22 1.50
N LYS A 180 44.69 4.29 0.65
CA LYS A 180 44.34 4.24 -0.77
C LYS A 180 42.84 3.96 -0.98
N HIS A 181 42.23 3.11 -0.16
CA HIS A 181 40.79 2.85 -0.20
C HIS A 181 40.00 4.06 0.31
N ILE A 182 40.45 4.70 1.40
CA ILE A 182 39.90 5.96 1.91
C ILE A 182 39.98 7.07 0.84
N ASP A 183 41.08 7.19 0.11
CA ASP A 183 41.25 8.20 -0.94
C ASP A 183 40.42 7.91 -2.20
N ASN A 184 40.16 6.64 -2.52
CA ASN A 184 39.17 6.29 -3.53
C ASN A 184 37.75 6.63 -3.05
N LEU A 185 37.39 6.29 -1.81
CA LEU A 185 36.09 6.65 -1.21
C LEU A 185 35.90 8.16 -1.08
N LYS A 186 36.96 8.95 -0.86
CA LYS A 186 36.94 10.43 -0.94
C LYS A 186 36.66 10.92 -2.36
N LYS A 187 37.29 10.32 -3.38
CA LYS A 187 37.04 10.67 -4.80
C LYS A 187 35.64 10.30 -5.26
N GLU A 188 35.15 9.13 -4.84
CA GLU A 188 33.77 8.71 -5.08
C GLU A 188 32.77 9.64 -4.37
N ASN A 189 33.02 9.99 -3.09
CA ASN A 189 32.24 11.02 -2.39
C ASN A 189 32.27 12.38 -3.11
N PHE A 190 33.42 12.80 -3.65
CA PHE A 190 33.54 14.07 -4.38
C PHE A 190 32.78 14.03 -5.71
N ASN A 191 32.88 12.94 -6.47
CA ASN A 191 32.12 12.74 -7.70
C ASN A 191 30.61 12.61 -7.43
N ILE A 192 30.20 11.97 -6.33
CA ILE A 192 28.81 11.92 -5.89
C ILE A 192 28.31 13.32 -5.52
N LYS A 193 29.10 14.11 -4.78
CA LYS A 193 28.75 15.51 -4.43
C LYS A 193 28.64 16.41 -5.66
N LEU A 194 29.55 16.28 -6.64
CA LEU A 194 29.42 16.97 -7.93
C LEU A 194 28.15 16.52 -8.68
N ARG A 195 27.84 15.22 -8.70
CA ARG A 195 26.65 14.70 -9.36
C ARG A 195 25.35 15.12 -8.65
N VAL A 196 25.36 15.24 -7.33
CA VAL A 196 24.26 15.83 -6.55
C VAL A 196 24.12 17.31 -6.88
N HIS A 197 25.19 18.10 -6.82
CA HIS A 197 25.16 19.53 -7.19
C HIS A 197 24.62 19.75 -8.61
N PHE A 198 25.07 18.98 -9.62
CA PHE A 198 24.55 19.11 -10.99
C PHE A 198 23.11 18.58 -11.15
N LEU A 199 22.60 17.74 -10.25
CA LEU A 199 21.19 17.34 -10.21
C LEU A 199 20.32 18.37 -9.48
N GLU A 200 20.84 18.99 -8.42
CA GLU A 200 20.21 20.11 -7.71
C GLU A 200 20.12 21.36 -8.61
N GLU A 201 21.21 21.70 -9.30
CA GLU A 201 21.29 22.78 -10.28
C GLU A 201 20.38 22.52 -11.49
N ARG A 202 20.29 21.26 -11.95
CA ARG A 202 19.36 20.87 -13.01
C ARG A 202 17.89 20.87 -12.56
N LEU A 203 17.59 20.52 -11.31
CA LEU A 203 16.26 20.68 -10.71
C LEU A 203 15.87 22.16 -10.58
N ALA A 204 16.80 23.01 -10.13
CA ALA A 204 16.62 24.46 -10.07
C ALA A 204 16.33 25.10 -11.44
N GLN A 205 16.88 24.54 -12.53
CA GLN A 205 16.65 25.00 -13.90
C GLN A 205 15.36 24.43 -14.54
N LEU A 206 14.93 23.21 -14.18
CA LEU A 206 13.77 22.55 -14.78
C LEU A 206 12.45 22.72 -14.02
N ALA A 207 12.49 23.08 -12.74
CA ALA A 207 11.28 23.24 -11.91
C ALA A 207 11.38 24.40 -10.90
N PRO A 208 11.72 25.63 -11.32
CA PRO A 208 11.83 26.78 -10.42
C PRO A 208 10.54 27.02 -9.64
N ASP A 209 9.37 26.93 -10.28
CA ASP A 209 8.07 27.13 -9.61
C ASP A 209 7.76 26.08 -8.54
N GLN A 210 8.22 24.84 -8.70
CA GLN A 210 8.05 23.78 -7.70
C GLN A 210 9.01 23.97 -6.52
N ILE A 211 10.21 24.51 -6.76
CA ILE A 211 11.17 24.84 -5.71
C ILE A 211 10.72 26.09 -4.95
N ASP A 212 10.20 27.11 -5.63
CA ASP A 212 9.57 28.27 -5.00
C ASP A 212 8.28 27.92 -4.26
N ALA A 213 7.49 26.96 -4.75
CA ALA A 213 6.35 26.40 -4.01
C ALA A 213 6.83 25.66 -2.75
N ALA A 214 7.86 24.81 -2.86
CA ALA A 214 8.43 24.10 -1.71
C ALA A 214 9.11 25.06 -0.70
N LEU A 215 9.69 26.17 -1.16
CA LEU A 215 10.24 27.23 -0.31
C LEU A 215 9.13 28.05 0.36
N LYS A 216 8.06 28.43 -0.35
CA LYS A 216 6.86 29.05 0.23
C LYS A 216 6.21 28.13 1.27
N GLN A 217 6.10 26.83 0.97
CA GLN A 217 5.57 25.83 1.90
C GLN A 217 6.50 25.65 3.11
N ASN A 218 7.83 25.65 2.95
CA ASN A 218 8.77 25.65 4.06
C ASN A 218 8.71 26.94 4.90
N ILE A 219 8.47 28.10 4.27
CA ILE A 219 8.28 29.38 4.97
C ILE A 219 6.98 29.34 5.78
N ASN A 220 5.87 28.88 5.19
CA ASN A 220 4.60 28.70 5.89
C ASN A 220 4.73 27.70 7.04
N LEU A 221 5.29 26.50 6.81
CA LEU A 221 5.56 25.52 7.87
C LEU A 221 6.48 26.07 8.97
N LYS A 222 7.42 26.97 8.65
CA LYS A 222 8.30 27.62 9.63
C LYS A 222 7.59 28.74 10.40
N ILE A 223 6.64 29.44 9.78
CA ILE A 223 5.72 30.38 10.43
C ILE A 223 4.77 29.62 11.35
N GLU A 224 4.16 28.53 10.88
CA GLU A 224 3.31 27.64 11.68
C GLU A 224 4.09 27.02 12.85
N VAL A 225 5.30 26.51 12.65
CA VAL A 225 6.15 26.00 13.74
C VAL A 225 6.54 27.11 14.72
N GLN A 226 6.68 28.37 14.29
CA GLN A 226 6.81 29.49 15.23
C GLN A 226 5.50 29.82 15.94
N GLN A 227 4.36 29.86 15.26
CA GLN A 227 3.04 30.14 15.82
C GLN A 227 2.63 29.07 16.82
N ARG A 228 2.64 27.79 16.42
CA ARG A 228 2.52 26.63 17.32
C ARG A 228 3.57 26.65 18.43
N GLY A 229 4.80 27.09 18.15
CA GLY A 229 5.84 27.29 19.16
C GLY A 229 5.53 28.40 20.18
N MET A 230 4.81 29.45 19.77
CA MET A 230 4.31 30.52 20.65
C MET A 230 3.02 30.09 21.38
N GLU A 231 2.12 29.36 20.73
CA GLU A 231 0.95 28.74 21.35
C GLU A 231 1.37 27.74 22.42
N ILE A 232 2.30 26.83 22.13
CA ILE A 232 2.86 25.90 23.12
C ILE A 232 3.53 26.66 24.28
N LYS A 233 4.13 27.83 24.06
CA LYS A 233 4.64 28.68 25.15
C LYS A 233 3.52 29.36 25.94
N LYS A 234 2.47 29.87 25.29
CA LYS A 234 1.27 30.44 25.94
C LYS A 234 0.54 29.37 26.76
N LEU A 235 0.26 28.22 26.16
CA LEU A 235 -0.36 27.04 26.78
C LEU A 235 0.51 26.49 27.91
N LYS A 236 1.83 26.38 27.78
CA LYS A 236 2.69 26.00 28.92
C LYS A 236 2.68 27.03 30.03
N LYS A 237 2.59 28.34 29.74
CA LYS A 237 2.45 29.37 30.77
C LYS A 237 1.07 29.32 31.45
N LEU A 238 0.01 29.01 30.70
CA LEU A 238 -1.35 28.83 31.20
C LEU A 238 -1.48 27.55 32.04
N VAL A 239 -0.89 26.44 31.58
CA VAL A 239 -0.79 25.18 32.31
C VAL A 239 0.01 25.38 33.59
N LEU A 240 1.20 26.00 33.55
CA LEU A 240 1.95 26.33 34.77
C LEU A 240 1.17 27.26 35.72
N SER A 241 0.37 28.19 35.19
CA SER A 241 -0.53 29.03 36.01
C SER A 241 -1.61 28.19 36.68
N LEU A 242 -2.30 27.33 35.92
CA LEU A 242 -3.35 26.45 36.42
C LEU A 242 -2.80 25.36 37.34
N GLU A 243 -1.58 24.88 37.13
CA GLU A 243 -0.85 23.97 38.03
C GLU A 243 -0.53 24.68 39.34
N HIS A 244 -0.06 25.93 39.32
CA HIS A 244 0.19 26.69 40.55
C HIS A 244 -1.11 27.11 41.28
N GLU A 245 -2.22 27.31 40.55
CA GLU A 245 -3.53 27.57 41.16
C GLU A 245 -4.20 26.28 41.69
N LEU A 246 -4.03 25.14 41.01
CA LEU A 246 -4.38 23.82 41.53
C LEU A 246 -3.53 23.48 42.75
N GLU A 247 -2.23 23.75 42.74
CA GLU A 247 -1.32 23.58 43.88
C GLU A 247 -1.73 24.50 45.04
N ARG A 248 -2.14 25.75 44.77
CA ARG A 248 -2.72 26.67 45.76
C ARG A 248 -4.03 26.14 46.35
N LEU A 249 -4.92 25.61 45.53
CA LEU A 249 -6.20 25.02 45.96
C LEU A 249 -6.00 23.71 46.75
N GLN A 250 -5.15 22.81 46.27
CA GLN A 250 -4.85 21.51 46.86
C GLN A 250 -4.08 21.66 48.19
N ARG A 251 -3.21 22.68 48.30
CA ARG A 251 -2.51 23.05 49.54
C ARG A 251 -3.42 23.74 50.56
N ASN A 252 -4.48 24.42 50.13
CA ASN A 252 -5.51 24.96 51.04
C ASN A 252 -6.57 23.91 51.42
N GLY A 253 -6.78 22.87 50.60
CA GLY A 253 -7.91 21.94 50.69
C GLY A 253 -7.82 20.82 51.75
N SER A 254 -6.87 20.85 52.68
CA SER A 254 -6.61 19.70 53.59
C SER A 254 -6.29 20.03 55.06
N GLY A 255 -6.45 21.29 55.50
CA GLY A 255 -6.20 21.64 56.91
C GLY A 255 -7.00 22.83 57.44
N GLY A 256 -6.91 23.98 56.76
CA GLY A 256 -7.39 25.26 57.30
C GLY A 256 -8.90 25.41 57.51
N SER A 257 -9.73 24.60 56.84
CA SER A 257 -11.19 24.66 57.02
C SER A 257 -11.56 24.24 58.44
N ARG A 258 -11.17 23.04 58.87
CA ARG A 258 -11.72 22.42 60.08
C ARG A 258 -11.40 23.15 61.39
N GLU A 259 -10.28 23.87 61.44
CA GLU A 259 -9.89 24.65 62.62
C GLU A 259 -10.63 26.01 62.65
N ARG A 260 -10.87 26.61 61.48
CA ARG A 260 -11.59 27.88 61.35
C ARG A 260 -13.11 27.72 61.35
N GLU A 261 -13.58 26.60 60.83
CA GLU A 261 -14.95 26.09 60.92
C GLU A 261 -15.27 25.76 62.37
N ARG A 262 -14.37 25.09 63.10
CA ARG A 262 -14.51 24.88 64.55
C ARG A 262 -14.42 26.16 65.37
N GLU A 263 -13.54 27.11 65.04
CA GLU A 263 -13.57 28.45 65.66
C GLU A 263 -14.88 29.18 65.36
N LEU A 264 -15.46 29.01 64.17
CA LEU A 264 -16.73 29.63 63.79
C LEU A 264 -17.92 28.92 64.41
N GLU A 265 -17.89 27.59 64.59
CA GLU A 265 -18.86 26.81 65.35
C GLU A 265 -18.78 27.16 66.84
N GLU A 266 -17.58 27.26 67.43
CA GLU A 266 -17.37 27.68 68.81
C GLU A 266 -17.86 29.12 69.02
N LYS A 267 -17.58 30.04 68.07
CA LYS A 267 -18.13 31.40 68.09
C LYS A 267 -19.63 31.45 67.75
N LEU A 268 -20.19 30.45 67.08
CA LEU A 268 -21.63 30.32 66.85
C LEU A 268 -22.33 29.77 68.09
N GLU A 269 -21.73 28.81 68.80
CA GLU A 269 -22.21 28.26 70.07
C GLU A 269 -22.07 29.30 71.18
N GLU A 270 -20.97 30.07 71.25
CA GLU A 270 -20.86 31.26 72.10
C GLU A 270 -21.94 32.29 71.74
N ARG A 271 -22.16 32.60 70.45
CA ARG A 271 -23.24 33.52 70.02
C ARG A 271 -24.64 32.95 70.26
N GLU A 272 -24.84 31.64 70.24
CA GLU A 272 -26.13 30.98 70.55
C GLU A 272 -26.35 30.83 72.06
N LEU A 273 -25.29 30.78 72.86
CA LEU A 273 -25.32 30.87 74.32
C LEU A 273 -25.57 32.32 74.73
N GLU A 274 -24.84 33.31 74.20
CA GLU A 274 -25.15 34.73 74.34
C GLU A 274 -26.59 35.03 73.90
N LEU A 275 -27.06 34.50 72.76
CA LEU A 275 -28.46 34.68 72.34
C LEU A 275 -29.45 33.93 73.25
N ARG A 276 -29.12 32.80 73.86
CA ARG A 276 -29.97 32.15 74.88
C ARG A 276 -29.99 32.93 76.19
N GLU A 277 -28.84 33.48 76.60
CA GLU A 277 -28.66 34.21 77.84
C GLU A 277 -29.26 35.62 77.75
N LEU A 278 -29.07 36.33 76.65
CA LEU A 278 -29.79 37.56 76.30
C LEU A 278 -31.31 37.34 76.17
N ARG A 279 -31.76 36.19 75.63
CA ARG A 279 -33.20 35.83 75.61
C ARG A 279 -33.73 35.43 76.99
N ALA A 280 -32.88 34.96 77.91
CA ALA A 280 -33.23 34.68 79.30
C ALA A 280 -33.27 35.98 80.13
N GLN A 281 -32.28 36.86 79.99
CA GLN A 281 -32.25 38.20 80.59
C GLN A 281 -33.41 39.07 80.10
N ARG A 282 -33.70 39.11 78.79
CA ARG A 282 -34.91 39.77 78.23
C ARG A 282 -36.24 39.20 78.73
N ARG A 283 -36.25 38.08 79.47
CA ARG A 283 -37.43 37.54 80.18
C ARG A 283 -37.42 37.78 81.69
N LYS A 284 -36.37 38.41 82.26
CA LYS A 284 -36.23 38.54 83.71
C LYS A 284 -35.42 39.77 84.14
N GLY A 285 -36.01 40.94 83.91
CA GLY A 285 -35.44 42.25 84.24
C GLY A 285 -35.48 43.17 83.02
N GLY A 286 -36.13 44.32 83.16
CA GLY A 286 -35.94 45.44 82.24
C GLY A 286 -35.01 46.47 82.86
N GLN A 287 -34.64 47.47 82.06
CA GLN A 287 -33.87 48.67 82.44
C GLN A 287 -32.36 48.43 82.66
N GLY A 288 -31.52 49.22 81.95
CA GLY A 288 -30.08 49.35 82.24
C GLY A 288 -29.09 48.65 81.29
N VAL A 289 -29.09 48.95 79.98
CA VAL A 289 -27.92 48.70 79.09
C VAL A 289 -27.63 49.87 78.14
N ASP A 290 -28.61 50.72 77.81
CA ASP A 290 -28.39 51.91 76.98
C ASP A 290 -27.44 52.94 77.63
N GLU A 291 -27.30 52.89 78.96
CA GLU A 291 -26.66 53.90 79.81
C GLU A 291 -25.12 54.01 79.67
N GLU A 292 -24.46 53.11 78.95
CA GLU A 292 -23.00 53.17 78.73
C GLU A 292 -22.65 53.76 77.36
N VAL A 293 -23.32 53.30 76.29
CA VAL A 293 -23.15 53.85 74.93
C VAL A 293 -23.73 55.26 74.81
N VAL A 294 -24.86 55.53 75.48
CA VAL A 294 -25.39 56.90 75.56
C VAL A 294 -24.40 57.82 76.28
N ARG A 295 -23.79 57.36 77.38
CA ARG A 295 -22.82 58.15 78.16
C ARG A 295 -21.54 58.48 77.39
N GLU A 296 -21.07 57.58 76.51
CA GLU A 296 -19.90 57.83 75.65
C GLU A 296 -20.22 58.82 74.51
N LEU A 297 -21.46 58.84 74.00
CA LEU A 297 -21.93 59.82 73.02
C LEU A 297 -22.28 61.17 73.67
N GLU A 298 -22.86 61.17 74.87
CA GLU A 298 -23.13 62.37 75.67
C GLU A 298 -21.83 63.06 76.09
N ALA A 299 -20.80 62.31 76.51
CA ALA A 299 -19.48 62.87 76.80
C ALA A 299 -18.87 63.56 75.56
N ARG A 300 -18.97 62.93 74.38
CA ARG A 300 -18.44 63.48 73.13
C ARG A 300 -19.24 64.68 72.60
N ASN A 301 -20.55 64.74 72.88
CA ASN A 301 -21.36 65.93 72.61
C ASN A 301 -21.06 67.04 73.61
N ALA A 302 -20.86 66.74 74.90
CA ALA A 302 -20.48 67.72 75.91
C ALA A 302 -19.11 68.35 75.60
N GLU A 303 -18.13 67.59 75.12
CA GLU A 303 -16.85 68.14 74.63
C GLU A 303 -17.06 69.15 73.47
N LEU A 304 -18.01 68.89 72.56
CA LEU A 304 -18.35 69.79 71.46
C LEU A 304 -19.21 70.99 71.89
N GLU A 305 -20.03 70.85 72.93
CA GLU A 305 -20.79 71.94 73.54
C GLU A 305 -19.86 72.87 74.36
N ASP A 306 -18.89 72.31 75.10
CA ASP A 306 -17.82 73.08 75.76
C ASP A 306 -16.97 73.84 74.74
N GLU A 307 -16.58 73.24 73.61
CA GLU A 307 -15.88 73.95 72.52
C GLU A 307 -16.73 75.08 71.93
N LEU A 308 -18.05 74.88 71.79
CA LEU A 308 -18.98 75.88 71.28
C LEU A 308 -19.21 77.03 72.27
N ASP A 309 -19.29 76.76 73.57
CA ASP A 309 -19.52 77.77 74.61
C ASP A 309 -18.24 78.57 74.92
N ASN A 310 -17.05 77.96 74.81
CA ASN A 310 -15.79 78.70 74.78
C ASN A 310 -15.73 79.67 73.57
N ALA A 311 -16.28 79.28 72.42
CA ALA A 311 -16.38 80.17 71.26
C ALA A 311 -17.42 81.29 71.43
N LYS A 312 -18.51 81.06 72.18
CA LYS A 312 -19.50 82.09 72.54
C LYS A 312 -18.95 83.08 73.57
N GLY A 313 -18.26 82.62 74.60
CA GLY A 313 -17.65 83.49 75.62
C GLY A 313 -16.67 84.50 75.01
N LEU A 314 -15.87 84.06 74.04
CA LEU A 314 -15.00 84.95 73.25
C LEU A 314 -15.75 86.00 72.42
N ILE A 315 -17.05 85.81 72.15
CA ILE A 315 -17.89 86.78 71.42
C ILE A 315 -18.60 87.72 72.40
N GLU A 316 -19.06 87.22 73.55
CA GLU A 316 -19.63 88.06 74.62
C GLU A 316 -18.60 89.03 75.21
N ASP A 317 -17.36 88.57 75.50
CA ASP A 317 -16.26 89.44 75.94
C ASP A 317 -15.97 90.59 74.94
N ASN A 318 -16.15 90.33 73.64
CA ASN A 318 -15.97 91.35 72.59
C ASN A 318 -17.18 92.30 72.44
N LEU A 319 -18.37 91.90 72.89
CA LEU A 319 -19.57 92.75 72.88
C LEU A 319 -19.61 93.67 74.11
N ASP A 320 -19.25 93.14 75.28
CA ASP A 320 -19.15 93.87 76.55
C ASP A 320 -18.20 95.07 76.45
N GLU A 321 -17.05 94.90 75.79
CA GLU A 321 -16.07 95.97 75.59
C GLU A 321 -16.54 97.03 74.57
N ILE A 322 -17.41 96.65 73.61
CA ILE A 322 -18.07 97.61 72.70
C ILE A 322 -19.14 98.42 73.43
N GLU A 323 -19.81 97.86 74.43
CA GLU A 323 -20.80 98.59 75.23
C GLU A 323 -20.13 99.59 76.20
N ARG A 324 -19.05 99.17 76.88
CA ARG A 324 -18.22 100.07 77.73
C ARG A 324 -17.66 101.29 76.98
N LEU A 325 -17.42 101.17 75.67
CA LEU A 325 -16.96 102.28 74.83
C LEU A 325 -18.06 103.27 74.41
N LYS A 326 -19.35 102.92 74.55
CA LYS A 326 -20.48 103.84 74.31
C LYS A 326 -20.83 104.66 75.54
N ASP A 327 -20.86 104.01 76.71
CA ASP A 327 -21.26 104.61 78.00
C ASP A 327 -20.38 105.81 78.42
N LEU A 328 -19.16 105.90 77.88
CA LEU A 328 -18.23 107.01 78.12
C LEU A 328 -18.59 108.32 77.37
N VAL A 329 -19.49 108.27 76.38
CA VAL A 329 -19.76 109.39 75.46
C VAL A 329 -20.98 110.23 75.88
N GLU A 330 -22.03 109.63 76.44
CA GLU A 330 -23.30 110.33 76.70
C GLU A 330 -23.31 111.27 77.92
N ARG A 331 -22.25 111.29 78.74
CA ARG A 331 -22.23 112.01 80.03
C ARG A 331 -21.72 113.47 79.98
N ARG A 332 -22.18 114.31 79.03
CA ARG A 332 -21.75 115.74 79.02
C ARG A 332 -22.70 116.83 78.44
N GLY A 333 -23.67 117.27 79.24
CA GLY A 333 -23.88 118.72 79.50
C GLY A 333 -25.27 119.34 79.24
N ASP A 334 -25.80 120.09 80.22
CA ASP A 334 -26.92 121.07 80.08
C ASP A 334 -27.03 122.04 81.32
N SER A 335 -27.86 123.11 81.23
CA SER A 335 -28.57 123.89 82.31
C SER A 335 -28.10 125.30 82.87
N GLU A 336 -28.83 126.37 82.45
CA GLU A 336 -29.55 127.50 83.16
C GLU A 336 -28.99 128.73 84.01
N ALA A 337 -29.81 129.84 84.00
CA ALA A 337 -30.22 130.82 85.09
C ALA A 337 -29.84 132.36 85.08
N ASP A 338 -30.62 133.25 85.77
CA ASP A 338 -30.74 134.74 85.60
C ASP A 338 -31.05 135.65 86.88
N SER A 339 -30.96 137.01 86.76
CA SER A 339 -31.55 138.14 87.59
C SER A 339 -30.76 138.70 88.83
N SER A 340 -30.97 139.87 89.51
CA SER A 340 -31.60 141.24 89.36
C SER A 340 -31.26 142.11 90.65
N LEU A 341 -31.64 143.37 91.05
CA LEU A 341 -32.41 144.59 90.59
C LEU A 341 -32.18 145.83 91.57
N SER A 342 -32.83 147.01 91.37
CA SER A 342 -33.22 148.12 92.34
C SER A 342 -32.56 149.54 92.31
N ALA A 343 -33.23 150.58 92.89
CA ALA A 343 -33.03 152.03 92.56
C ALA A 343 -33.46 153.13 93.60
N SER A 344 -33.29 154.41 93.20
CA SER A 344 -33.96 155.67 93.66
C SER A 344 -33.25 156.63 94.66
N ARG A 345 -32.50 157.61 94.12
CA ARG A 345 -32.07 158.86 94.80
C ARG A 345 -32.49 160.10 93.99
N ARG A 346 -33.73 160.06 93.48
CA ARG A 346 -34.12 160.68 92.19
C ARG A 346 -34.57 162.15 92.30
N ASP A 347 -35.29 162.52 93.36
CA ASP A 347 -36.19 163.69 93.39
C ASP A 347 -35.54 165.09 93.52
N ARG A 348 -34.22 165.20 93.32
CA ARG A 348 -33.52 166.49 93.17
C ARG A 348 -32.83 166.70 91.82
N LEU A 349 -32.75 165.66 90.99
CA LEU A 349 -32.34 165.79 89.58
C LEU A 349 -33.55 166.06 88.67
N THR A 350 -34.76 165.75 89.13
CA THR A 350 -36.06 165.95 88.43
C THR A 350 -36.15 167.25 87.64
N ARG A 351 -35.91 168.42 88.24
CA ARG A 351 -36.03 169.72 87.52
C ARG A 351 -34.96 170.01 86.45
N ARG A 352 -33.93 169.18 86.32
CA ARG A 352 -32.99 169.20 85.18
C ARG A 352 -33.08 167.92 84.34
N LEU A 353 -33.85 166.94 84.81
CA LEU A 353 -34.36 165.85 84.01
C LEU A 353 -35.53 166.32 83.15
N GLU A 354 -36.50 167.09 83.67
CA GLU A 354 -37.66 167.60 82.92
C GLU A 354 -37.25 168.22 81.55
N GLU A 355 -36.30 169.17 81.53
CA GLU A 355 -35.76 169.78 80.28
C GLU A 355 -35.00 168.79 79.37
N LEU A 356 -34.50 167.68 79.90
CA LEU A 356 -33.81 166.61 79.16
C LEU A 356 -34.72 165.41 78.86
N GLU A 357 -35.90 165.34 79.47
CA GLU A 357 -36.90 164.28 79.35
C GLU A 357 -37.83 164.56 78.18
N ASP A 358 -38.15 165.83 77.90
CA ASP A 358 -38.80 166.26 76.66
C ASP A 358 -37.92 165.96 75.43
N ASP A 359 -36.64 166.38 75.43
CA ASP A 359 -35.65 166.06 74.39
C ASP A 359 -35.41 164.53 74.26
N ASN A 360 -35.47 163.78 75.38
CA ASN A 360 -35.40 162.32 75.33
C ASN A 360 -36.70 161.68 74.82
N ALA A 361 -37.87 162.28 75.02
CA ALA A 361 -39.14 161.72 74.58
C ALA A 361 -39.21 161.70 73.05
N GLU A 362 -38.88 162.81 72.39
CA GLU A 362 -38.89 162.90 70.93
C GLU A 362 -37.84 161.97 70.27
N LEU A 363 -36.69 161.76 70.93
CA LEU A 363 -35.70 160.78 70.49
C LEU A 363 -36.13 159.33 70.77
N ARG A 364 -36.80 159.05 71.88
CA ARG A 364 -37.33 157.71 72.21
C ARG A 364 -38.48 157.30 71.31
N GLU A 365 -39.35 158.22 70.88
CA GLU A 365 -40.42 157.93 69.92
C GLU A 365 -39.84 157.54 68.54
N LYS A 366 -38.76 158.21 68.11
CA LYS A 366 -38.01 157.87 66.88
C LYS A 366 -37.23 156.55 67.02
N LEU A 367 -36.75 156.22 68.21
CA LEU A 367 -36.13 154.92 68.48
C LEU A 367 -37.17 153.78 68.54
N ALA A 368 -38.34 154.03 69.13
CA ALA A 368 -39.41 153.05 69.26
C ALA A 368 -39.98 152.69 67.88
N SER A 369 -40.30 153.69 67.06
CA SER A 369 -40.82 153.50 65.70
C SER A 369 -39.84 152.76 64.76
N THR A 370 -38.54 153.03 64.87
CA THR A 370 -37.52 152.25 64.14
C THR A 370 -37.36 150.83 64.69
N THR A 371 -37.49 150.63 66.00
CA THR A 371 -37.49 149.28 66.62
C THR A 371 -38.67 148.45 66.16
N THR A 372 -39.89 149.01 66.14
CA THR A 372 -41.10 148.29 65.66
C THR A 372 -41.06 147.94 64.17
N HIS A 373 -40.29 148.67 63.36
CA HIS A 373 -40.12 148.33 61.95
C HIS A 373 -39.06 147.24 61.74
N LEU A 374 -38.08 147.14 62.64
CA LEU A 374 -37.11 146.04 62.66
C LEU A 374 -37.74 144.72 63.16
N THR A 375 -38.72 144.74 64.07
CA THR A 375 -39.44 143.52 64.46
C THR A 375 -40.30 142.99 63.32
N GLN A 376 -41.04 143.86 62.62
CA GLN A 376 -41.82 143.49 61.43
C GLN A 376 -40.97 142.83 60.34
N LEU A 377 -39.79 143.39 60.04
CA LEU A 377 -38.85 142.79 59.08
C LEU A 377 -38.14 141.52 59.59
N SER A 378 -38.25 141.20 60.89
CA SER A 378 -37.81 139.91 61.44
C SER A 378 -38.92 138.87 61.33
N GLU A 379 -40.16 139.26 61.66
CA GLU A 379 -41.38 138.44 61.53
C GLU A 379 -41.60 138.02 60.06
N GLU A 380 -41.60 138.97 59.11
CA GLU A 380 -41.68 138.69 57.66
C GLU A 380 -40.54 137.79 57.15
N LYS A 381 -39.37 137.81 57.81
CA LYS A 381 -38.23 136.96 57.46
C LYS A 381 -38.35 135.55 58.02
N GLU A 382 -39.01 135.37 59.16
CA GLU A 382 -39.26 134.06 59.77
C GLU A 382 -40.37 133.32 59.02
N ASP A 383 -41.47 134.00 58.69
CA ASP A 383 -42.55 133.45 57.83
C ASP A 383 -42.01 132.92 56.48
N LEU A 384 -41.15 133.70 55.82
CA LEU A 384 -40.52 133.30 54.55
C LEU A 384 -39.49 132.16 54.68
N MET A 385 -38.99 131.90 55.89
CA MET A 385 -38.04 130.82 56.14
C MET A 385 -38.78 129.49 56.34
N ASP A 386 -39.90 129.52 57.08
CA ASP A 386 -40.80 128.38 57.25
C ASP A 386 -41.42 127.93 55.91
N GLU A 387 -41.79 128.86 55.02
CA GLU A 387 -42.30 128.51 53.67
C GLU A 387 -41.21 127.83 52.81
N ILE A 388 -39.93 128.22 52.95
CA ILE A 388 -38.81 127.58 52.24
C ILE A 388 -38.58 126.14 52.73
N ASP A 389 -38.63 125.89 54.04
CA ASP A 389 -38.42 124.55 54.59
C ASP A 389 -39.63 123.63 54.39
N ALA A 390 -40.86 124.18 54.38
CA ALA A 390 -42.05 123.46 53.93
C ALA A 390 -41.92 123.01 52.46
N LEU A 391 -41.45 123.88 51.56
CA LEU A 391 -41.23 123.53 50.15
C LEU A 391 -40.16 122.46 49.98
N ARG A 392 -39.06 122.50 50.75
CA ARG A 392 -38.01 121.47 50.73
C ARG A 392 -38.54 120.07 51.05
N LEU A 393 -39.33 119.94 52.11
CA LEU A 393 -39.95 118.65 52.50
C LEU A 393 -40.84 118.07 51.38
N THR A 394 -41.54 118.91 50.61
CA THR A 394 -42.35 118.43 49.48
C THR A 394 -41.53 117.93 48.30
N ILE A 395 -40.30 118.43 48.10
CA ILE A 395 -39.39 117.95 47.05
C ILE A 395 -38.84 116.57 47.45
N GLU A 396 -38.41 116.41 48.70
CA GLU A 396 -37.79 115.18 49.20
C GLU A 396 -38.75 113.97 49.17
N ASP A 397 -40.03 114.17 49.54
CA ASP A 397 -41.09 113.14 49.42
C ASP A 397 -41.38 112.78 47.95
N LEU A 398 -41.31 113.74 47.02
CA LEU A 398 -41.45 113.46 45.57
C LEU A 398 -40.26 112.66 45.01
N GLU A 399 -39.03 112.94 45.45
CA GLU A 399 -37.83 112.19 45.05
C GLU A 399 -37.82 110.76 45.62
N GLN A 400 -38.27 110.56 46.86
CA GLN A 400 -38.45 109.22 47.44
C GLN A 400 -39.50 108.39 46.68
N ARG A 401 -40.63 108.99 46.31
CA ARG A 401 -41.66 108.32 45.48
C ARG A 401 -41.15 107.97 44.08
N LEU A 402 -40.32 108.81 43.48
CA LEU A 402 -39.74 108.56 42.15
C LEU A 402 -38.68 107.44 42.17
N SER A 403 -37.87 107.38 43.23
CA SER A 403 -36.86 106.32 43.40
C SER A 403 -37.51 104.95 43.68
N ALA A 404 -38.53 104.87 44.54
CA ALA A 404 -39.31 103.65 44.72
C ALA A 404 -39.93 103.14 43.40
N SER A 405 -40.54 104.06 42.64
CA SER A 405 -41.16 103.74 41.33
C SER A 405 -40.15 103.28 40.27
N THR A 406 -38.89 103.72 40.32
CA THR A 406 -37.85 103.19 39.42
C THR A 406 -37.30 101.85 39.89
N LEU A 407 -37.24 101.60 41.21
CA LEU A 407 -36.81 100.32 41.78
C LEU A 407 -37.79 99.18 41.43
N ASP A 408 -39.10 99.37 41.62
CA ASP A 408 -40.14 98.39 41.25
C ASP A 408 -40.09 98.03 39.76
N ARG A 409 -39.82 99.03 38.90
CA ARG A 409 -39.70 98.83 37.45
C ARG A 409 -38.41 98.13 37.04
N SER A 410 -37.36 98.18 37.86
CA SER A 410 -36.14 97.38 37.64
C SER A 410 -36.32 95.94 38.13
N SER A 411 -36.92 95.73 39.31
CA SER A 411 -37.29 94.42 39.86
C SER A 411 -38.21 93.65 38.90
N SER A 412 -39.29 94.29 38.43
CA SER A 412 -40.23 93.70 37.47
C SER A 412 -39.56 93.30 36.14
N ARG A 413 -38.49 94.01 35.73
CA ARG A 413 -37.73 93.67 34.52
C ARG A 413 -36.77 92.51 34.74
N ALA A 414 -36.14 92.42 35.90
CA ALA A 414 -35.27 91.30 36.26
C ALA A 414 -36.07 89.98 36.34
N GLN A 415 -37.26 90.00 36.95
CA GLN A 415 -38.15 88.84 36.98
C GLN A 415 -38.59 88.40 35.58
N MET A 416 -38.95 89.34 34.71
CA MET A 416 -39.28 89.02 33.31
C MET A 416 -38.10 88.46 32.53
N ALA A 417 -36.87 88.93 32.78
CA ALA A 417 -35.67 88.38 32.15
C ALA A 417 -35.39 86.93 32.60
N SER A 418 -35.43 86.65 33.91
CA SER A 418 -35.29 85.28 34.46
C SER A 418 -36.35 84.34 33.86
N ALA A 419 -37.61 84.80 33.79
CA ALA A 419 -38.71 84.02 33.22
C ALA A 419 -38.66 83.90 31.67
N GLN A 420 -37.74 84.61 30.99
CA GLN A 420 -37.40 84.36 29.59
C GLN A 420 -36.21 83.41 29.46
N GLU A 421 -35.16 83.58 30.27
CA GLU A 421 -33.99 82.70 30.32
C GLU A 421 -34.38 81.26 30.70
N GLU A 422 -35.28 81.08 31.66
CA GLU A 422 -35.89 79.78 32.02
C GLU A 422 -36.71 79.17 30.87
N ARG A 423 -37.31 79.98 29.99
CA ARG A 423 -38.06 79.50 28.82
C ARG A 423 -37.13 79.12 27.67
N GLU A 424 -36.12 79.94 27.42
CA GLU A 424 -35.11 79.69 26.40
C GLU A 424 -34.35 78.41 26.73
N ALA A 425 -33.97 78.18 28.00
CA ALA A 425 -33.39 76.91 28.46
C ALA A 425 -34.32 75.70 28.23
N VAL A 426 -35.62 75.82 28.52
CA VAL A 426 -36.60 74.74 28.27
C VAL A 426 -36.86 74.51 26.78
N GLU A 427 -36.79 75.54 25.94
CA GLU A 427 -36.89 75.42 24.48
C GLU A 427 -35.60 74.81 23.87
N GLU A 428 -34.42 75.12 24.41
CA GLU A 428 -33.16 74.45 24.06
C GLU A 428 -33.16 72.98 24.48
N ASP A 429 -33.56 72.64 25.71
CA ASP A 429 -33.69 71.24 26.16
C ASP A 429 -34.72 70.46 25.30
N LEU A 430 -35.84 71.09 24.94
CA LEU A 430 -36.85 70.51 24.06
C LEU A 430 -36.31 70.29 22.64
N ASN A 431 -35.45 71.17 22.14
CA ASN A 431 -34.80 71.00 20.84
C ASN A 431 -33.71 69.92 20.90
N ALA A 432 -32.88 69.90 21.95
CA ALA A 432 -31.91 68.83 22.19
C ALA A 432 -32.58 67.45 22.33
N MET A 433 -33.78 67.37 22.91
CA MET A 433 -34.58 66.14 22.93
C MET A 433 -35.10 65.75 21.54
N LYS A 434 -35.52 66.70 20.70
CA LYS A 434 -35.90 66.42 19.30
C LYS A 434 -34.71 65.91 18.48
N ASP A 435 -33.55 66.54 18.64
CA ASP A 435 -32.33 66.15 17.90
C ASP A 435 -31.84 64.76 18.33
N ARG A 436 -31.88 64.45 19.64
CA ARG A 436 -31.65 63.08 20.14
C ARG A 436 -32.67 62.08 19.59
N MET A 437 -33.95 62.45 19.52
CA MET A 437 -35.00 61.59 18.96
C MET A 437 -34.79 61.35 17.46
N ALA A 438 -34.42 62.38 16.70
CA ALA A 438 -34.10 62.27 15.27
C ALA A 438 -32.84 61.39 15.05
N ALA A 439 -31.79 61.57 15.86
CA ALA A 439 -30.60 60.73 15.82
C ALA A 439 -30.91 59.26 16.12
N LEU A 440 -31.70 58.98 17.16
CA LEU A 440 -32.15 57.62 17.50
C LEU A 440 -33.07 57.01 16.45
N MET A 441 -33.89 57.81 15.76
CA MET A 441 -34.69 57.34 14.62
C MET A 441 -33.82 56.98 13.41
N ILE A 442 -32.79 57.79 13.11
CA ILE A 442 -31.84 57.49 12.03
C ILE A 442 -30.99 56.26 12.37
N GLU A 443 -30.54 56.12 13.63
CA GLU A 443 -29.82 54.94 14.10
C GLU A 443 -30.70 53.68 14.06
N LEU A 444 -31.98 53.79 14.45
CA LEU A 444 -32.95 52.70 14.32
C LEU A 444 -33.14 52.29 12.85
N GLN A 445 -33.36 53.24 11.94
CA GLN A 445 -33.49 52.96 10.50
C GLN A 445 -32.23 52.31 9.93
N GLY A 446 -31.03 52.80 10.29
CA GLY A 446 -29.77 52.17 9.90
C GLY A 446 -29.62 50.75 10.45
N LYS A 447 -30.15 50.46 11.63
CA LYS A 447 -30.19 49.09 12.19
C LYS A 447 -31.26 48.21 11.57
N GLU A 448 -32.39 48.76 11.14
CA GLU A 448 -33.39 48.05 10.34
C GLU A 448 -32.82 47.70 8.95
N GLU A 449 -32.13 48.63 8.29
CA GLU A 449 -31.44 48.40 7.02
C GLU A 449 -30.29 47.37 7.15
N GLU A 450 -29.46 47.44 8.19
CA GLU A 450 -28.46 46.41 8.50
C GLU A 450 -29.10 45.02 8.71
N VAL A 451 -30.22 44.95 9.44
CA VAL A 451 -30.93 43.68 9.69
C VAL A 451 -31.54 43.12 8.40
N GLU A 452 -32.07 43.96 7.51
CA GLU A 452 -32.49 43.50 6.19
C GLU A 452 -31.31 43.03 5.34
N GLU A 453 -30.17 43.72 5.34
CA GLU A 453 -28.97 43.29 4.61
C GLU A 453 -28.47 41.94 5.11
N ARG A 454 -28.39 41.73 6.42
CA ARG A 454 -28.07 40.42 7.00
C ARG A 454 -29.13 39.36 6.68
N GLY A 455 -30.40 39.74 6.62
CA GLY A 455 -31.47 38.85 6.15
C GLY A 455 -31.25 38.38 4.71
N ARG A 456 -30.93 39.32 3.80
CA ARG A 456 -30.62 39.04 2.39
C ARG A 456 -29.36 38.18 2.23
N GLU A 457 -28.30 38.44 2.99
CA GLU A 457 -27.10 37.58 3.04
C GLU A 457 -27.43 36.16 3.51
N ILE A 458 -28.23 36.00 4.56
CA ILE A 458 -28.66 34.70 5.08
C ILE A 458 -29.51 33.96 4.04
N ASP A 459 -30.43 34.63 3.35
CA ASP A 459 -31.25 34.02 2.29
C ASP A 459 -30.44 33.64 1.04
N GLU A 460 -29.33 34.33 0.75
CA GLU A 460 -28.36 33.94 -0.28
C GLU A 460 -27.60 32.68 0.15
N LEU A 461 -26.97 32.70 1.33
CA LEU A 461 -26.24 31.56 1.89
C LEU A 461 -27.13 30.31 2.03
N VAL A 462 -28.41 30.48 2.41
CA VAL A 462 -29.39 29.39 2.50
C VAL A 462 -29.77 28.83 1.12
N ARG A 463 -29.76 29.65 0.06
CA ARG A 463 -29.95 29.17 -1.32
C ARG A 463 -28.70 28.45 -1.84
N GLU A 464 -27.51 28.98 -1.58
CA GLU A 464 -26.24 28.30 -1.90
C GLU A 464 -26.14 26.94 -1.20
N HIS A 465 -26.41 26.87 0.11
CA HIS A 465 -26.39 25.61 0.85
C HIS A 465 -27.44 24.61 0.33
N LYS A 466 -28.65 25.07 -0.05
CA LYS A 466 -29.66 24.20 -0.69
C LYS A 466 -29.19 23.68 -2.04
N HIS A 467 -28.53 24.50 -2.85
CA HIS A 467 -27.98 24.07 -4.13
C HIS A 467 -26.83 23.07 -3.95
N ILE A 468 -25.91 23.32 -3.02
CA ILE A 468 -24.81 22.39 -2.68
C ILE A 468 -25.38 21.05 -2.20
N VAL A 469 -26.38 21.06 -1.32
CA VAL A 469 -27.04 19.82 -0.86
C VAL A 469 -27.72 19.09 -2.01
N GLN A 470 -28.39 19.79 -2.94
CA GLN A 470 -28.98 19.17 -4.13
C GLN A 470 -27.93 18.52 -5.04
N VAL A 471 -26.82 19.21 -5.31
CA VAL A 471 -25.72 18.65 -6.12
C VAL A 471 -25.14 17.41 -5.44
N VAL A 472 -24.86 17.45 -4.14
CA VAL A 472 -24.34 16.28 -3.40
C VAL A 472 -25.37 15.13 -3.34
N GLU A 473 -26.67 15.42 -3.23
CA GLU A 473 -27.74 14.41 -3.32
C GLU A 473 -27.89 13.79 -4.72
N GLU A 474 -27.57 14.53 -5.79
CA GLU A 474 -27.55 14.03 -7.16
C GLU A 474 -26.27 13.24 -7.47
N GLU A 475 -25.10 13.70 -7.00
CA GLU A 475 -23.82 12.98 -7.08
C GLU A 475 -23.89 11.64 -6.32
N TRP A 476 -24.32 11.64 -5.06
CA TRP A 476 -24.51 10.41 -4.28
C TRP A 476 -25.56 9.48 -4.88
N ARG A 477 -26.58 10.01 -5.56
CA ARG A 477 -27.55 9.19 -6.32
C ARG A 477 -26.86 8.52 -7.50
N GLY A 478 -26.05 9.26 -8.25
CA GLY A 478 -25.23 8.72 -9.34
C GLY A 478 -24.32 7.59 -8.87
N GLU A 479 -23.50 7.83 -7.84
CA GLU A 479 -22.62 6.80 -7.26
C GLU A 479 -23.38 5.55 -6.78
N VAL A 480 -24.55 5.73 -6.15
CA VAL A 480 -25.40 4.61 -5.70
C VAL A 480 -26.06 3.87 -6.86
N GLU A 481 -26.39 4.54 -7.96
CA GLU A 481 -26.95 3.91 -9.17
C GLU A 481 -25.86 3.19 -10.00
N GLU A 482 -24.65 3.73 -10.10
CA GLU A 482 -23.48 3.05 -10.67
C GLU A 482 -23.07 1.81 -9.84
N ALA A 483 -23.00 1.94 -8.51
CA ALA A 483 -22.70 0.82 -7.61
C ALA A 483 -23.77 -0.28 -7.68
N ARG A 484 -25.04 0.08 -7.91
CA ARG A 484 -26.11 -0.89 -8.20
C ARG A 484 -25.91 -1.57 -9.55
N GLY A 485 -25.53 -0.82 -10.59
CA GLY A 485 -25.18 -1.39 -11.91
C GLY A 485 -24.09 -2.44 -11.79
N GLN A 486 -22.98 -2.11 -11.14
CA GLN A 486 -21.86 -3.04 -10.87
C GLN A 486 -22.31 -4.27 -10.06
N VAL A 487 -23.25 -4.12 -9.12
CA VAL A 487 -23.81 -5.25 -8.35
C VAL A 487 -24.72 -6.14 -9.19
N GLU A 488 -25.49 -5.63 -10.15
CA GLU A 488 -26.23 -6.48 -11.10
C GLU A 488 -25.29 -7.17 -12.09
N GLU A 489 -24.28 -6.48 -12.65
CA GLU A 489 -23.26 -7.10 -13.51
C GLU A 489 -22.53 -8.26 -12.80
N LEU A 490 -22.17 -8.07 -11.52
CA LEU A 490 -21.54 -9.12 -10.71
C LEU A 490 -22.49 -10.29 -10.41
N LYS A 491 -23.81 -10.07 -10.32
CA LYS A 491 -24.80 -11.16 -10.20
C LYS A 491 -24.93 -11.94 -11.50
N ASP A 492 -24.99 -11.27 -12.65
CA ASP A 492 -25.09 -11.92 -13.95
C ASP A 492 -23.85 -12.77 -14.24
N VAL A 493 -22.64 -12.25 -14.00
CA VAL A 493 -21.38 -13.01 -14.10
C VAL A 493 -21.35 -14.19 -13.11
N LEU A 494 -21.92 -14.04 -11.90
CA LEU A 494 -22.03 -15.14 -10.94
C LEU A 494 -23.06 -16.19 -11.38
N ALA A 495 -24.16 -15.79 -12.01
CA ALA A 495 -25.16 -16.69 -12.59
C ALA A 495 -24.61 -17.47 -13.80
N GLU A 496 -23.83 -16.83 -14.67
CA GLU A 496 -23.08 -17.50 -15.75
C GLU A 496 -22.08 -18.52 -15.17
N ARG A 497 -21.28 -18.15 -14.16
CA ARG A 497 -20.34 -19.05 -13.49
C ARG A 497 -21.04 -20.19 -12.76
N GLU A 498 -22.23 -19.96 -12.22
CA GLU A 498 -23.08 -21.02 -11.69
C GLU A 498 -23.59 -21.97 -12.79
N ALA A 499 -23.92 -21.48 -13.98
CA ALA A 499 -24.32 -22.30 -15.12
C ALA A 499 -23.15 -23.14 -15.64
N GLU A 500 -21.98 -22.53 -15.91
CA GLU A 500 -20.74 -23.24 -16.25
C GLU A 500 -20.41 -24.33 -15.20
N SER A 501 -20.59 -24.02 -13.91
CA SER A 501 -20.36 -24.97 -12.81
C SER A 501 -21.40 -26.10 -12.74
N LYS A 502 -22.62 -25.89 -13.23
CA LYS A 502 -23.65 -26.93 -13.36
C LYS A 502 -23.34 -27.84 -14.56
N ASP A 503 -22.98 -27.26 -15.70
CA ASP A 503 -22.64 -28.00 -16.92
C ASP A 503 -21.36 -28.84 -16.73
N LEU A 504 -20.32 -28.30 -16.08
CA LEU A 504 -19.13 -29.07 -15.71
C LEU A 504 -19.45 -30.23 -14.76
N ARG A 505 -20.39 -30.06 -13.82
CA ARG A 505 -20.84 -31.14 -12.93
C ARG A 505 -21.63 -32.22 -13.67
N LEU A 506 -22.46 -31.83 -14.65
CA LEU A 506 -23.13 -32.78 -15.54
C LEU A 506 -22.09 -33.57 -16.36
N HIS A 507 -21.10 -32.90 -16.96
CA HIS A 507 -20.09 -33.59 -17.76
C HIS A 507 -19.17 -34.50 -16.93
N ILE A 508 -18.85 -34.13 -15.68
CA ILE A 508 -18.18 -35.04 -14.74
C ILE A 508 -19.05 -36.27 -14.47
N SER A 509 -20.36 -36.09 -14.21
CA SER A 509 -21.29 -37.21 -13.99
C SER A 509 -21.45 -38.11 -15.24
N GLU A 510 -21.42 -37.54 -16.45
CA GLU A 510 -21.36 -38.31 -17.70
C GLU A 510 -20.06 -39.13 -17.80
N LEU A 511 -18.91 -38.53 -17.48
CA LEU A 511 -17.62 -39.22 -17.51
C LEU A 511 -17.55 -40.32 -16.44
N GLU A 512 -18.08 -40.09 -15.24
CA GLU A 512 -18.22 -41.09 -14.17
C GLU A 512 -19.16 -42.23 -14.59
N SER A 513 -20.28 -41.93 -15.26
CA SER A 513 -21.16 -42.98 -15.83
C SER A 513 -20.43 -43.79 -16.91
N ASN A 514 -19.68 -43.14 -17.80
CA ASN A 514 -18.91 -43.80 -18.85
C ASN A 514 -17.76 -44.66 -18.29
N THR A 515 -17.05 -44.21 -17.24
CA THR A 515 -16.00 -45.02 -16.60
C THR A 515 -16.60 -46.19 -15.82
N ASN A 516 -17.73 -46.02 -15.12
CA ASN A 516 -18.45 -47.13 -14.48
C ASN A 516 -18.98 -48.15 -15.50
N GLU A 517 -19.47 -47.68 -16.66
CA GLU A 517 -19.82 -48.55 -17.78
C GLU A 517 -18.61 -49.29 -18.37
N LEU A 518 -17.42 -48.68 -18.40
CA LEU A 518 -16.20 -49.36 -18.83
C LEU A 518 -15.70 -50.35 -17.77
N HIS A 519 -15.75 -50.01 -16.49
CA HIS A 519 -15.39 -50.91 -15.38
C HIS A 519 -16.26 -52.16 -15.38
N THR A 520 -17.58 -52.03 -15.42
CA THR A 520 -18.49 -53.18 -15.50
C THR A 520 -18.28 -54.03 -16.76
N LYS A 521 -17.91 -53.42 -17.91
CA LYS A 521 -17.51 -54.16 -19.11
C LYS A 521 -16.19 -54.91 -18.91
N PHE A 522 -15.19 -54.30 -18.28
CA PHE A 522 -13.92 -54.97 -17.94
C PHE A 522 -14.12 -56.10 -16.93
N GLU A 523 -14.93 -55.90 -15.88
CA GLU A 523 -15.31 -56.94 -14.91
C GLU A 523 -16.01 -58.12 -15.60
N SER A 524 -16.94 -57.86 -16.53
CA SER A 524 -17.60 -58.92 -17.29
C SER A 524 -16.63 -59.69 -18.21
N ALA A 525 -15.60 -59.02 -18.74
CA ALA A 525 -14.55 -59.64 -19.55
C ALA A 525 -13.56 -60.45 -18.70
N LEU A 526 -13.22 -59.96 -17.50
CA LEU A 526 -12.41 -60.69 -16.52
C LEU A 526 -13.14 -61.95 -16.06
N ALA A 527 -14.41 -61.85 -15.65
CA ALA A 527 -15.21 -63.00 -15.24
C ALA A 527 -15.38 -64.05 -16.37
N HIS A 528 -15.43 -63.63 -17.64
CA HIS A 528 -15.40 -64.56 -18.78
C HIS A 528 -14.03 -65.22 -18.94
N LEU A 529 -12.92 -64.50 -18.76
CA LEU A 529 -11.56 -65.07 -18.86
C LEU A 529 -11.24 -66.00 -17.67
N GLU A 530 -11.72 -65.68 -16.48
CA GLU A 530 -11.68 -66.53 -15.29
C GLU A 530 -12.50 -67.81 -15.52
N SER A 531 -13.73 -67.70 -16.03
CA SER A 531 -14.54 -68.87 -16.39
C SER A 531 -13.94 -69.70 -17.54
N GLU A 532 -13.24 -69.08 -18.51
CA GLU A 532 -12.48 -69.84 -19.50
C GLU A 532 -11.27 -70.54 -18.86
N SER A 533 -10.57 -69.91 -17.90
CA SER A 533 -9.50 -70.58 -17.14
C SER A 533 -10.04 -71.76 -16.36
N GLU A 534 -11.08 -71.58 -15.52
CA GLU A 534 -11.72 -72.65 -14.76
C GLU A 534 -12.17 -73.81 -15.66
N ALA A 535 -12.66 -73.52 -16.88
CA ALA A 535 -13.02 -74.55 -17.85
C ALA A 535 -11.81 -75.31 -18.41
N LYS A 536 -10.66 -74.64 -18.59
CA LYS A 536 -9.38 -75.24 -19.03
C LYS A 536 -8.73 -76.02 -17.90
N ASP A 537 -8.77 -75.50 -16.68
CA ASP A 537 -8.25 -76.15 -15.48
C ASP A 537 -9.08 -77.41 -15.18
N ALA A 538 -10.41 -77.36 -15.32
CA ALA A 538 -11.27 -78.55 -15.29
C ALA A 538 -11.10 -79.50 -16.50
N GLU A 539 -10.51 -79.05 -17.61
CA GLU A 539 -10.08 -79.93 -18.71
C GLU A 539 -8.71 -80.56 -18.41
N LEU A 540 -7.78 -79.82 -17.81
CA LEU A 540 -6.49 -80.31 -17.32
C LEU A 540 -6.65 -81.32 -16.18
N ASP A 541 -7.62 -81.13 -15.27
CA ASP A 541 -7.96 -82.10 -14.22
C ASP A 541 -8.52 -83.40 -14.82
N ARG A 542 -9.38 -83.31 -15.84
CA ARG A 542 -9.86 -84.49 -16.57
C ARG A 542 -8.73 -85.21 -17.30
N LEU A 543 -7.87 -84.47 -17.98
CA LEU A 543 -6.70 -85.03 -18.66
C LEU A 543 -5.72 -85.66 -17.65
N SER A 544 -5.49 -85.02 -16.50
CA SER A 544 -4.66 -85.54 -15.42
C SER A 544 -5.26 -86.81 -14.81
N SER A 545 -6.57 -86.84 -14.56
CA SER A 545 -7.28 -88.04 -14.12
C SER A 545 -7.25 -89.17 -15.17
N THR A 546 -7.30 -88.86 -16.47
CA THR A 546 -7.03 -89.88 -17.50
C THR A 546 -5.58 -90.33 -17.49
N ILE A 547 -4.60 -89.45 -17.27
CA ILE A 547 -3.17 -89.82 -17.15
C ILE A 547 -2.94 -90.69 -15.91
N GLU A 548 -3.59 -90.41 -14.78
CA GLU A 548 -3.59 -91.26 -13.58
C GLU A 548 -4.23 -92.63 -13.86
N SER A 549 -5.34 -92.68 -14.59
CA SER A 549 -5.95 -93.95 -15.02
C SER A 549 -5.07 -94.72 -16.00
N LEU A 550 -4.34 -94.04 -16.90
CA LEU A 550 -3.35 -94.65 -17.77
C LEU A 550 -2.13 -95.13 -16.98
N HIS A 551 -1.69 -94.39 -15.95
CA HIS A 551 -0.61 -94.79 -15.05
C HIS A 551 -1.00 -96.01 -14.20
N SER A 552 -2.17 -96.03 -13.56
CA SER A 552 -2.63 -97.18 -12.77
C SER A 552 -2.68 -98.46 -13.62
N ALA A 553 -3.22 -98.37 -14.84
CA ALA A 553 -3.30 -99.53 -15.73
C ALA A 553 -1.94 -99.85 -16.43
N ASN A 554 -0.96 -98.96 -16.35
CA ASN A 554 0.44 -99.16 -16.73
C ASN A 554 1.24 -99.82 -15.59
N ASP A 555 0.94 -99.48 -14.33
CA ASP A 555 1.45 -100.18 -13.14
C ASP A 555 0.87 -101.61 -13.07
N ASP A 556 -0.44 -101.79 -13.29
CA ASP A 556 -1.07 -103.12 -13.48
C ASP A 556 -0.35 -103.94 -14.58
N LEU A 557 0.16 -103.26 -15.62
CA LEU A 557 0.91 -103.88 -16.72
C LEU A 557 2.36 -104.19 -16.37
N GLN A 558 2.99 -103.39 -15.51
CA GLN A 558 4.30 -103.70 -14.95
C GLN A 558 4.21 -104.89 -13.98
N ASP A 559 3.14 -105.02 -13.21
CA ASP A 559 2.89 -106.21 -12.36
C ASP A 559 2.60 -107.46 -13.22
N GLN A 560 1.84 -107.34 -14.31
CA GLN A 560 1.69 -108.42 -15.30
C GLN A 560 3.02 -108.80 -15.97
N LEU A 561 3.87 -107.82 -16.30
CA LEU A 561 5.23 -108.06 -16.80
C LEU A 561 6.11 -108.74 -15.76
N SER A 562 6.06 -108.33 -14.49
CA SER A 562 6.78 -108.97 -13.39
C SER A 562 6.36 -110.43 -13.26
N SER A 563 5.05 -110.72 -13.26
CA SER A 563 4.55 -112.09 -13.21
C SER A 563 4.97 -112.93 -14.43
N LEU A 564 5.10 -112.33 -15.62
CA LEU A 564 5.65 -112.99 -16.81
C LEU A 564 7.18 -113.19 -16.72
N GLN A 565 7.91 -112.29 -16.05
CA GLN A 565 9.33 -112.46 -15.76
C GLN A 565 9.58 -113.55 -14.71
N ASP A 566 8.74 -113.67 -13.68
CA ASP A 566 8.77 -114.78 -12.71
C ASP A 566 8.46 -116.13 -13.38
N GLN A 567 7.52 -116.15 -14.34
CA GLN A 567 7.26 -117.32 -15.18
C GLN A 567 8.45 -117.65 -16.10
N HIS A 568 9.16 -116.64 -16.61
CA HIS A 568 10.39 -116.83 -17.39
C HIS A 568 11.53 -117.38 -16.52
N ALA A 569 11.70 -116.88 -15.29
CA ALA A 569 12.65 -117.41 -14.31
C ALA A 569 12.35 -118.90 -14.02
N SER A 570 11.09 -119.23 -13.72
CA SER A 570 10.68 -120.63 -13.50
C SER A 570 10.85 -121.52 -14.75
N LEU A 571 10.93 -120.97 -15.96
CA LEU A 571 11.29 -121.72 -17.18
C LEU A 571 12.80 -121.82 -17.40
N GLN A 572 13.57 -120.86 -16.86
CA GLN A 572 15.04 -120.84 -16.88
C GLN A 572 15.63 -121.82 -15.87
N ASP A 573 15.08 -121.92 -14.64
CA ASP A 573 15.43 -122.95 -13.65
C ASP A 573 15.30 -124.37 -14.23
N LYS A 574 14.26 -124.58 -15.06
CA LYS A 574 13.99 -125.85 -15.76
C LYS A 574 14.94 -126.11 -16.94
N PHE A 575 15.71 -125.11 -17.36
CA PHE A 575 16.75 -125.22 -18.37
C PHE A 575 18.12 -125.49 -17.72
N GLU A 576 18.41 -124.85 -16.58
CA GLU A 576 19.59 -125.14 -15.76
C GLU A 576 19.59 -126.59 -15.24
N GLN A 577 18.43 -127.11 -14.80
CA GLN A 577 18.26 -128.53 -14.43
C GLN A 577 18.44 -129.53 -15.59
N VAL A 578 18.61 -129.04 -16.84
CA VAL A 578 18.99 -129.84 -18.02
C VAL A 578 20.47 -129.63 -18.40
N GLN A 579 21.12 -128.57 -17.93
CA GLN A 579 22.57 -128.35 -18.04
C GLN A 579 23.37 -129.07 -16.95
N GLU A 580 22.86 -129.09 -15.71
CA GLU A 580 23.47 -129.77 -14.55
C GLU A 580 23.78 -131.26 -14.87
N LEU A 581 22.86 -131.92 -15.58
CA LEU A 581 22.95 -133.31 -16.07
C LEU A 581 23.99 -133.52 -17.20
N ASN A 582 24.70 -132.48 -17.62
CA ASN A 582 25.69 -132.47 -18.70
C ASN A 582 27.09 -132.03 -18.20
N GLU A 583 27.16 -131.35 -17.05
CA GLU A 583 28.40 -130.86 -16.43
C GLU A 583 29.12 -131.94 -15.60
N ASP A 584 28.38 -132.91 -15.06
CA ASP A 584 28.89 -134.16 -14.45
C ASP A 584 29.89 -134.93 -15.35
N LEU A 585 29.78 -134.77 -16.68
CA LEU A 585 30.68 -135.41 -17.65
C LEU A 585 32.01 -134.65 -17.82
N GLN A 586 32.06 -133.37 -17.42
CA GLN A 586 33.16 -132.45 -17.71
C GLN A 586 34.05 -132.18 -16.49
N GLU A 587 33.52 -132.29 -15.27
CA GLU A 587 34.25 -132.12 -14.00
C GLU A 587 35.48 -133.04 -13.85
N THR A 588 35.49 -134.18 -14.56
CA THR A 588 36.62 -135.12 -14.61
C THR A 588 37.88 -134.59 -15.29
N LYS A 589 37.79 -133.42 -15.96
CA LYS A 589 38.85 -132.90 -16.84
C LYS A 589 39.63 -131.71 -16.27
N GLU A 590 39.03 -130.94 -15.37
CA GLU A 590 39.58 -129.65 -14.90
C GLU A 590 40.44 -129.79 -13.63
N ARG A 591 40.28 -130.88 -12.88
CA ARG A 591 41.08 -131.26 -11.69
C ARG A 591 42.58 -131.53 -11.97
N LEU A 592 43.07 -131.24 -13.18
CA LEU A 592 44.50 -131.25 -13.57
C LEU A 592 45.05 -129.85 -13.92
N GLN A 593 44.23 -128.80 -13.88
CA GLN A 593 44.63 -127.44 -14.26
C GLN A 593 44.97 -126.56 -13.03
N GLU A 594 44.19 -126.67 -11.94
CA GLU A 594 44.29 -125.82 -10.72
C GLU A 594 45.66 -125.81 -10.01
N THR A 595 46.54 -126.76 -10.33
CA THR A 595 47.90 -126.82 -9.75
C THR A 595 48.88 -125.81 -10.37
N ILE A 596 48.47 -125.07 -11.42
CA ILE A 596 49.34 -124.14 -12.14
C ILE A 596 49.15 -122.68 -11.66
N ASP A 597 47.93 -122.28 -11.32
CA ASP A 597 47.59 -120.85 -11.18
C ASP A 597 47.99 -120.21 -9.83
N ARG A 598 48.22 -121.00 -8.79
CA ARG A 598 48.62 -120.54 -7.42
C ARG A 598 50.02 -119.89 -7.31
N LEU A 599 50.67 -119.60 -8.43
CA LEU A 599 51.92 -118.82 -8.49
C LEU A 599 51.75 -117.48 -9.22
N GLY A 600 50.53 -117.13 -9.68
CA GLY A 600 50.24 -115.84 -10.33
C GLY A 600 49.87 -114.70 -9.37
N GLU A 601 49.17 -115.01 -8.27
CA GLU A 601 48.51 -114.01 -7.41
C GLU A 601 49.48 -113.06 -6.70
N GLN A 602 50.70 -113.52 -6.35
CA GLN A 602 51.69 -112.74 -5.60
C GLN A 602 52.39 -111.62 -6.39
N ILE A 603 51.97 -111.35 -7.64
CA ILE A 603 52.50 -110.27 -8.47
C ILE A 603 51.57 -109.04 -8.50
N TYR A 604 50.25 -109.24 -8.30
CA TYR A 604 49.26 -108.18 -8.48
C TYR A 604 49.20 -107.18 -7.31
N GLU A 605 49.52 -107.61 -6.09
CA GLU A 605 49.38 -106.80 -4.87
C GLU A 605 50.36 -105.61 -4.80
N LEU A 606 51.49 -105.66 -5.54
CA LEU A 606 52.53 -104.61 -5.51
C LEU A 606 52.36 -103.49 -6.55
N GLU A 607 51.48 -103.68 -7.55
CA GLU A 607 51.16 -102.64 -8.52
C GLU A 607 50.07 -101.70 -7.96
N ASP A 608 49.10 -102.28 -7.23
CA ASP A 608 47.93 -101.61 -6.63
C ASP A 608 48.30 -100.61 -5.49
N GLU A 609 49.51 -100.67 -4.93
CA GLU A 609 50.01 -99.66 -3.98
C GLU A 609 50.58 -98.40 -4.65
N ASN A 610 50.99 -98.45 -5.92
CA ASN A 610 51.61 -97.29 -6.59
C ASN A 610 50.60 -96.27 -7.11
N ASP A 611 49.44 -96.71 -7.60
CA ASP A 611 48.46 -95.78 -8.19
C ASP A 611 47.64 -95.02 -7.14
N ARG A 612 47.41 -95.60 -5.94
CA ARG A 612 46.77 -94.91 -4.80
C ARG A 612 47.48 -93.59 -4.44
N VAL A 613 48.81 -93.58 -4.45
CA VAL A 613 49.64 -92.41 -4.13
C VAL A 613 49.53 -91.29 -5.19
N ARG A 614 49.11 -91.61 -6.42
CA ARG A 614 48.84 -90.61 -7.47
C ARG A 614 47.50 -89.92 -7.29
N GLU A 615 46.45 -90.67 -6.96
CA GLU A 615 45.10 -90.13 -6.80
C GLU A 615 44.99 -89.14 -5.63
N GLU A 616 45.70 -89.39 -4.53
CA GLU A 616 45.74 -88.48 -3.38
C GLU A 616 46.38 -87.12 -3.73
N LEU A 617 47.44 -87.11 -4.55
CA LEU A 617 48.12 -85.88 -4.98
C LEU A 617 47.22 -84.98 -5.83
N GLU A 618 46.57 -85.52 -6.87
CA GLU A 618 45.65 -84.72 -7.69
C GLU A 618 44.41 -84.27 -6.91
N ARG A 619 43.96 -85.05 -5.92
CA ARG A 619 42.83 -84.69 -5.07
C ARG A 619 43.13 -83.42 -4.26
N VAL A 620 44.31 -83.31 -3.67
CA VAL A 620 44.71 -82.13 -2.87
C VAL A 620 44.81 -80.86 -3.72
N GLU A 621 45.25 -80.95 -4.97
CA GLU A 621 45.29 -79.79 -5.88
C GLU A 621 43.88 -79.31 -6.29
N ARG A 622 42.94 -80.24 -6.55
CA ARG A 622 41.54 -79.90 -6.83
C ARG A 622 40.84 -79.28 -5.61
N GLU A 623 41.01 -79.86 -4.42
CA GLU A 623 40.47 -79.33 -3.16
C GLU A 623 41.04 -77.96 -2.75
N ARG A 624 42.16 -77.54 -3.35
CA ARG A 624 42.73 -76.20 -3.17
C ARG A 624 42.14 -75.21 -4.16
N GLY A 625 42.10 -75.54 -5.45
CA GLY A 625 41.51 -74.68 -6.49
C GLY A 625 40.04 -74.35 -6.25
N GLU A 626 39.24 -75.32 -5.76
CA GLU A 626 37.85 -75.04 -5.37
C GLU A 626 37.71 -74.15 -4.12
N ARG A 627 38.71 -74.12 -3.25
CA ARG A 627 38.71 -73.24 -2.06
C ARG A 627 38.98 -71.80 -2.47
N ASP A 628 39.98 -71.58 -3.31
CA ASP A 628 40.33 -70.24 -3.79
C ASP A 628 39.13 -69.59 -4.54
N VAL A 629 38.41 -70.36 -5.37
CA VAL A 629 37.18 -69.88 -6.04
C VAL A 629 36.04 -69.58 -5.06
N ARG A 630 35.75 -70.48 -4.11
CA ARG A 630 34.70 -70.25 -3.10
C ARG A 630 35.01 -69.03 -2.23
N GLU A 631 36.27 -68.80 -1.88
CA GLU A 631 36.64 -67.59 -1.14
C GLU A 631 36.54 -66.31 -1.98
N GLU A 632 36.76 -66.34 -3.30
CA GLU A 632 36.48 -65.18 -4.17
C GLU A 632 34.97 -64.94 -4.35
N GLU A 633 34.16 -65.99 -4.51
CA GLU A 633 32.70 -65.87 -4.57
C GLU A 633 32.12 -65.34 -3.26
N GLU A 634 32.56 -65.86 -2.11
CA GLU A 634 32.17 -65.34 -0.79
C GLU A 634 32.66 -63.90 -0.56
N ARG A 635 33.85 -63.50 -1.04
CA ARG A 635 34.29 -62.10 -0.98
C ARG A 635 33.38 -61.19 -1.81
N ALA A 636 33.08 -61.58 -3.05
CA ALA A 636 32.20 -60.81 -3.93
C ALA A 636 30.75 -60.75 -3.41
N GLU A 637 30.26 -61.78 -2.73
CA GLU A 637 28.95 -61.76 -2.09
C GLU A 637 28.95 -60.91 -0.81
N ARG A 638 29.97 -60.99 0.04
CA ARG A 638 30.14 -60.11 1.20
C ARG A 638 30.24 -58.63 0.80
N GLU A 639 30.99 -58.31 -0.25
CA GLU A 639 31.14 -56.94 -0.77
C GLU A 639 29.80 -56.39 -1.30
N ARG A 640 29.01 -57.23 -2.02
CA ARG A 640 27.64 -56.87 -2.43
C ARG A 640 26.70 -56.66 -1.23
N LEU A 641 26.80 -57.52 -0.21
CA LEU A 641 26.01 -57.40 1.03
C LEU A 641 26.43 -56.18 1.84
N GLU A 642 27.71 -55.81 1.87
CA GLU A 642 28.21 -54.61 2.56
C GLU A 642 27.76 -53.33 1.85
N VAL A 643 27.78 -53.29 0.51
CA VAL A 643 27.19 -52.21 -0.29
C VAL A 643 25.67 -52.12 -0.07
N LEU A 644 24.96 -53.25 0.00
CA LEU A 644 23.53 -53.28 0.27
C LEU A 644 23.21 -52.82 1.70
N VAL A 645 24.00 -53.21 2.70
CA VAL A 645 23.89 -52.74 4.10
C VAL A 645 24.25 -51.27 4.22
N GLY A 646 25.17 -50.75 3.41
CA GLY A 646 25.44 -49.31 3.27
C GLY A 646 24.20 -48.58 2.74
N ALA A 647 23.69 -48.98 1.58
CA ALA A 647 22.50 -48.38 0.98
C ALA A 647 21.24 -48.47 1.88
N LEU A 648 21.09 -49.56 2.64
CA LEU A 648 20.03 -49.69 3.64
C LEU A 648 20.24 -48.80 4.87
N LYS A 649 21.48 -48.60 5.34
CA LYS A 649 21.79 -47.62 6.40
C LYS A 649 21.52 -46.20 5.92
N ASP A 650 21.92 -45.84 4.71
CA ASP A 650 21.67 -44.53 4.11
C ASP A 650 20.17 -44.30 3.85
N LYS A 651 19.41 -45.36 3.55
CA LYS A 651 17.95 -45.28 3.46
C LYS A 651 17.28 -45.19 4.82
N ILE A 652 17.80 -45.85 5.85
CA ILE A 652 17.33 -45.73 7.24
C ILE A 652 17.65 -44.34 7.81
N SER A 653 18.86 -43.79 7.59
CA SER A 653 19.20 -42.43 8.04
C SER A 653 18.33 -41.39 7.35
N SER A 654 18.19 -41.42 6.01
CA SER A 654 17.28 -40.50 5.31
C SER A 654 15.82 -40.66 5.75
N LEU A 655 15.31 -41.87 5.99
CA LEU A 655 13.97 -42.06 6.57
C LEU A 655 13.87 -41.60 8.03
N THR A 656 14.96 -41.59 8.79
CA THR A 656 15.00 -41.07 10.16
C THR A 656 15.00 -39.55 10.15
N GLU A 657 15.83 -38.91 9.32
CA GLU A 657 15.83 -37.46 9.12
C GLU A 657 14.48 -36.97 8.57
N ASP A 658 13.87 -37.70 7.63
CA ASP A 658 12.56 -37.35 7.08
C ASP A 658 11.44 -37.55 8.12
N LEU A 659 11.54 -38.57 8.99
CA LEU A 659 10.64 -38.73 10.14
C LEU A 659 10.82 -37.55 11.12
N GLU A 660 12.06 -37.23 11.50
CA GLU A 660 12.41 -36.09 12.37
C GLU A 660 11.85 -34.77 11.82
N ARG A 661 12.06 -34.49 10.51
CA ARG A 661 11.46 -33.34 9.81
C ARG A 661 9.92 -33.35 9.88
N THR A 662 9.27 -34.50 9.69
CA THR A 662 7.80 -34.56 9.82
C THR A 662 7.32 -34.38 11.26
N THR A 663 8.09 -34.80 12.26
CA THR A 663 7.77 -34.51 13.67
C THR A 663 8.01 -33.04 14.02
N GLU A 664 9.08 -32.41 13.54
CA GLU A 664 9.32 -30.97 13.70
C GLU A 664 8.20 -30.14 13.03
N LEU A 665 7.75 -30.53 11.83
CA LEU A 665 6.62 -29.90 11.14
C LEU A 665 5.28 -30.13 11.87
N TYR A 666 5.09 -31.30 12.48
CA TYR A 666 3.91 -31.57 13.31
C TYR A 666 3.93 -30.79 14.64
N GLU A 667 5.08 -30.68 15.30
CA GLU A 667 5.24 -29.91 16.54
C GLU A 667 5.12 -28.41 16.31
N THR A 668 5.71 -27.88 15.24
CA THR A 668 5.53 -26.47 14.85
C THR A 668 4.07 -26.17 14.51
N CYS A 669 3.43 -26.95 13.64
CA CYS A 669 2.01 -26.79 13.32
C CYS A 669 1.11 -26.94 14.57
N SER A 670 1.41 -27.89 15.47
CA SER A 670 0.71 -28.02 16.75
C SER A 670 0.90 -26.78 17.63
N SER A 671 2.11 -26.22 17.70
CA SER A 671 2.40 -24.99 18.46
C SER A 671 1.68 -23.77 17.87
N GLU A 672 1.58 -23.68 16.54
CA GLU A 672 0.82 -22.65 15.84
C GLU A 672 -0.69 -22.80 16.12
N ILE A 673 -1.24 -24.00 16.06
CA ILE A 673 -2.63 -24.29 16.42
C ILE A 673 -2.92 -23.89 17.88
N HIS A 674 -1.99 -24.14 18.81
CA HIS A 674 -2.13 -23.68 20.20
C HIS A 674 -2.05 -22.15 20.29
N ALA A 675 -1.10 -21.50 19.62
CA ALA A 675 -0.99 -20.04 19.58
C ALA A 675 -2.16 -19.35 18.84
N HIS A 676 -2.86 -20.05 17.95
CA HIS A 676 -4.11 -19.58 17.36
C HIS A 676 -5.29 -19.75 18.31
N ARG A 677 -5.36 -20.86 19.07
CA ARG A 677 -6.37 -21.06 20.13
C ARG A 677 -6.24 -20.05 21.26
N THR A 678 -5.04 -19.82 21.80
CA THR A 678 -4.86 -18.82 22.87
C THR A 678 -5.25 -17.43 22.40
N ARG A 679 -4.88 -17.03 21.18
CA ARG A 679 -5.34 -15.76 20.58
C ARG A 679 -6.85 -15.71 20.37
N GLN A 680 -7.50 -16.82 20.01
CA GLN A 680 -8.96 -16.90 19.90
C GLN A 680 -9.65 -16.80 21.27
N GLU A 681 -9.07 -17.39 22.32
CA GLU A 681 -9.52 -17.29 23.71
C GLU A 681 -9.33 -15.87 24.25
N GLU A 682 -8.18 -15.24 24.02
CA GLU A 682 -7.91 -13.82 24.30
C GLU A 682 -8.89 -12.89 23.59
N LEU A 683 -9.17 -13.13 22.30
CA LEU A 683 -10.14 -12.35 21.54
C LEU A 683 -11.58 -12.57 22.05
N ALA A 684 -11.93 -13.80 22.41
CA ALA A 684 -13.25 -14.12 22.97
C ALA A 684 -13.45 -13.48 24.36
N LEU A 685 -12.42 -13.45 25.20
CA LEU A 685 -12.43 -12.73 26.48
C LEU A 685 -12.56 -11.22 26.25
N HIS A 686 -11.78 -10.64 25.33
CA HIS A 686 -11.89 -9.21 25.02
C HIS A 686 -13.27 -8.83 24.44
N ILE A 687 -13.88 -9.70 23.62
CA ILE A 687 -15.25 -9.53 23.14
C ILE A 687 -16.26 -9.65 24.29
N GLN A 688 -16.06 -10.57 25.23
CA GLN A 688 -16.91 -10.69 26.44
C GLN A 688 -16.81 -9.45 27.34
N ASP A 689 -15.60 -8.92 27.56
CA ASP A 689 -15.39 -7.68 28.31
C ASP A 689 -16.02 -6.47 27.60
N LEU A 690 -15.84 -6.35 26.28
CA LEU A 690 -16.44 -5.26 25.49
C LEU A 690 -17.98 -5.34 25.49
N VAL A 691 -18.55 -6.54 25.39
CA VAL A 691 -20.01 -6.77 25.53
C VAL A 691 -20.47 -6.48 26.97
N ALA A 692 -19.67 -6.82 27.98
CA ALA A 692 -19.97 -6.48 29.37
C ALA A 692 -19.97 -4.96 29.59
N ASP A 693 -18.99 -4.22 29.06
CA ASP A 693 -18.94 -2.76 29.12
C ASP A 693 -20.06 -2.09 28.33
N LEU A 694 -20.37 -2.57 27.12
CA LEU A 694 -21.55 -2.12 26.37
C LEU A 694 -22.85 -2.37 27.15
N SER A 695 -22.98 -3.51 27.85
CA SER A 695 -24.16 -3.79 28.69
C SER A 695 -24.23 -2.89 29.94
N ARG A 696 -23.07 -2.55 30.54
CA ARG A 696 -22.95 -1.59 31.65
C ARG A 696 -23.32 -0.18 31.19
N GLU A 697 -22.93 0.22 29.98
CA GLU A 697 -23.26 1.52 29.41
C GLU A 697 -24.72 1.60 28.94
N GLN A 698 -25.28 0.52 28.38
CA GLN A 698 -26.72 0.42 28.12
C GLN A 698 -27.52 0.57 29.42
N ALA A 699 -27.15 -0.17 30.47
CA ALA A 699 -27.80 -0.06 31.77
C ALA A 699 -27.60 1.30 32.46
N SER A 700 -26.52 2.04 32.20
CA SER A 700 -26.34 3.41 32.69
C SER A 700 -27.17 4.41 31.90
N ARG A 701 -27.23 4.28 30.57
CA ARG A 701 -28.09 5.07 29.67
C ARG A 701 -29.58 4.86 29.98
N GLU A 702 -30.03 3.64 30.27
CA GLU A 702 -31.40 3.35 30.70
C GLU A 702 -31.75 3.99 32.06
N ARG A 703 -30.82 3.98 33.03
CA ARG A 703 -30.99 4.67 34.32
C ARG A 703 -31.04 6.18 34.15
N LEU A 704 -30.24 6.75 33.24
CA LEU A 704 -30.29 8.17 32.91
C LEU A 704 -31.60 8.54 32.18
N ALA A 705 -32.04 7.73 31.22
CA ALA A 705 -33.30 7.96 30.49
C ALA A 705 -34.53 7.86 31.41
N THR A 706 -34.56 6.90 32.33
CA THR A 706 -35.65 6.79 33.33
C THR A 706 -35.60 7.91 34.37
N SER A 707 -34.41 8.39 34.76
CA SER A 707 -34.25 9.57 35.60
C SER A 707 -34.73 10.85 34.90
N LEU A 708 -34.38 11.03 33.62
CA LEU A 708 -34.85 12.16 32.80
C LEU A 708 -36.38 12.12 32.62
N ALA A 709 -36.96 10.96 32.28
CA ALA A 709 -38.41 10.81 32.16
C ALA A 709 -39.15 11.05 33.50
N ALA A 710 -38.50 10.80 34.65
CA ALA A 710 -39.03 11.18 35.96
C ALA A 710 -38.97 12.70 36.19
N LEU A 711 -37.83 13.33 35.92
CA LEU A 711 -37.64 14.78 36.04
C LEU A 711 -38.55 15.57 35.09
N GLU A 712 -38.71 15.11 33.84
CA GLU A 712 -39.68 15.64 32.89
C GLU A 712 -41.09 15.59 33.48
N LYS A 713 -41.52 14.43 33.98
CA LYS A 713 -42.84 14.24 34.60
C LYS A 713 -43.05 15.11 35.85
N GLU A 714 -42.01 15.36 36.65
CA GLU A 714 -42.07 16.27 37.79
C GLU A 714 -42.15 17.74 37.36
N HIS A 715 -41.34 18.17 36.40
CA HIS A 715 -41.42 19.50 35.79
C HIS A 715 -42.80 19.75 35.15
N ASP A 716 -43.32 18.74 34.46
CA ASP A 716 -44.64 18.74 33.80
C ASP A 716 -45.79 18.70 34.83
N ALA A 717 -45.58 18.17 36.03
CA ALA A 717 -46.50 18.29 37.17
C ALA A 717 -46.43 19.69 37.82
N ALA A 718 -45.22 20.23 38.00
CA ALA A 718 -44.99 21.57 38.53
C ALA A 718 -45.57 22.66 37.60
N ALA A 719 -45.37 22.56 36.29
CA ALA A 719 -45.94 23.47 35.29
C ALA A 719 -47.48 23.47 35.34
N ARG A 720 -48.10 22.29 35.48
CA ARG A 720 -49.57 22.17 35.66
C ARG A 720 -50.03 22.74 37.01
N ALA A 721 -49.24 22.62 38.08
CA ALA A 721 -49.55 23.23 39.37
C ALA A 721 -49.45 24.76 39.30
N HIS A 722 -48.35 25.30 38.74
CA HIS A 722 -48.17 26.73 38.52
C HIS A 722 -49.28 27.33 37.66
N LYS A 723 -49.67 26.68 36.55
CA LYS A 723 -50.79 27.12 35.72
C LYS A 723 -52.10 27.21 36.51
N ARG A 724 -52.44 26.21 37.31
CA ARG A 724 -53.63 26.26 38.20
C ARG A 724 -53.54 27.40 39.22
N THR A 725 -52.36 27.68 39.77
CA THR A 725 -52.19 28.83 40.70
C THR A 725 -52.25 30.18 39.99
N LEU A 726 -51.92 30.25 38.69
CA LEU A 726 -52.12 31.44 37.87
C LEU A 726 -53.61 31.65 37.60
N GLU A 727 -54.31 30.64 37.10
CA GLU A 727 -55.76 30.65 36.84
C GLU A 727 -56.57 31.01 38.12
N ALA A 728 -56.13 30.55 39.29
CA ALA A 728 -56.70 30.92 40.58
C ALA A 728 -56.41 32.38 40.98
N LYS A 729 -55.23 32.92 40.65
CA LYS A 729 -54.91 34.35 40.87
C LYS A 729 -55.65 35.25 39.90
N ASP A 730 -55.78 34.86 38.64
CA ASP A 730 -56.48 35.63 37.60
C ASP A 730 -57.98 35.72 37.90
N SER A 731 -58.61 34.64 38.36
CA SER A 731 -60.01 34.66 38.81
C SER A 731 -60.20 35.48 40.10
N ALA A 732 -59.26 35.45 41.05
CA ALA A 732 -59.27 36.33 42.22
C ALA A 732 -59.09 37.81 41.83
N LEU A 733 -58.21 38.11 40.87
CA LEU A 733 -58.00 39.45 40.32
C LEU A 733 -59.27 39.97 39.63
N GLN A 734 -59.92 39.14 38.82
CA GLN A 734 -61.20 39.47 38.18
C GLN A 734 -62.30 39.77 39.21
N SER A 735 -62.39 39.01 40.31
CA SER A 735 -63.31 39.31 41.41
C SER A 735 -62.97 40.65 42.08
N ALA A 736 -61.69 40.90 42.37
CA ALA A 736 -61.25 42.15 43.00
C ALA A 736 -61.50 43.37 42.10
N LEU A 737 -61.33 43.23 40.78
CA LEU A 737 -61.66 44.28 39.80
C LEU A 737 -63.18 44.51 39.69
N ALA A 738 -63.98 43.44 39.72
CA ALA A 738 -65.45 43.57 39.75
C ALA A 738 -65.92 44.30 41.00
N ASP A 739 -65.38 43.96 42.18
CA ASP A 739 -65.73 44.63 43.43
C ASP A 739 -65.16 46.06 43.53
N LEU A 740 -63.99 46.33 42.94
CA LEU A 740 -63.49 47.70 42.76
C LEU A 740 -64.43 48.55 41.89
N SER A 741 -64.92 48.01 40.77
CA SER A 741 -65.88 48.75 39.93
C SER A 741 -67.19 49.04 40.68
N ARG A 742 -67.60 48.12 41.57
CA ARG A 742 -68.77 48.27 42.44
C ARG A 742 -68.56 49.36 43.50
N THR A 743 -67.38 49.42 44.13
CA THR A 743 -67.08 50.47 45.12
C THR A 743 -66.85 51.83 44.48
N GLN A 744 -66.28 51.90 43.27
CA GLN A 744 -66.19 53.13 42.48
C GLN A 744 -67.58 53.68 42.11
N SER A 745 -68.51 52.81 41.69
CA SER A 745 -69.90 53.23 41.43
C SER A 745 -70.60 53.76 42.69
N LEU A 746 -70.41 53.10 43.84
CA LEU A 746 -70.94 53.57 45.13
C LEU A 746 -70.29 54.88 45.60
N LEU A 747 -68.99 55.08 45.33
CA LEU A 747 -68.28 56.33 45.67
C LEU A 747 -68.82 57.49 44.82
N GLY A 748 -68.94 57.32 43.50
CA GLY A 748 -69.50 58.35 42.62
C GLY A 748 -70.91 58.80 43.04
N GLN A 749 -71.78 57.85 43.40
CA GLN A 749 -73.10 58.16 43.95
C GLN A 749 -73.02 58.96 45.26
N ARG A 750 -72.06 58.65 46.14
CA ARG A 750 -71.87 59.38 47.40
C ARG A 750 -71.26 60.76 47.22
N GLU A 751 -70.46 60.98 46.19
CA GLU A 751 -70.00 62.32 45.83
C GLU A 751 -71.13 63.17 45.25
N GLU A 752 -72.08 62.58 44.52
CA GLU A 752 -73.29 63.27 44.07
C GLU A 752 -74.18 63.67 45.25
N ASP A 753 -74.44 62.75 46.19
CA ASP A 753 -75.13 63.05 47.46
C ASP A 753 -74.43 64.20 48.23
N LEU A 754 -73.10 64.16 48.33
CA LEU A 754 -72.31 65.12 49.10
C LEU A 754 -72.29 66.52 48.43
N ARG A 755 -72.19 66.58 47.10
CA ARG A 755 -72.34 67.84 46.33
C ARG A 755 -73.73 68.46 46.52
N ALA A 756 -74.79 67.64 46.57
CA ALA A 756 -76.14 68.13 46.86
C ALA A 756 -76.27 68.73 48.28
N VAL A 757 -75.65 68.10 49.29
CA VAL A 757 -75.59 68.62 50.66
C VAL A 757 -74.77 69.92 50.74
N GLN A 758 -73.64 70.02 50.02
CA GLN A 758 -72.84 71.26 49.98
C GLN A 758 -73.62 72.45 49.39
N GLY A 759 -74.37 72.25 48.31
CA GLY A 759 -75.23 73.29 47.74
C GLY A 759 -76.33 73.76 48.70
N ALA A 760 -76.91 72.84 49.48
CA ALA A 760 -77.89 73.19 50.52
C ALA A 760 -77.26 73.96 51.69
N LEU A 761 -76.01 73.64 52.07
CA LEU A 761 -75.30 74.34 53.14
C LEU A 761 -74.94 75.78 52.74
N GLN A 762 -74.46 75.99 51.51
CA GLN A 762 -74.10 77.32 51.00
C GLN A 762 -75.30 78.29 51.01
N ALA A 763 -76.52 77.81 50.68
CA ALA A 763 -77.74 78.62 50.80
C ALA A 763 -78.03 79.07 52.25
N MET A 764 -77.81 78.19 53.23
CA MET A 764 -77.96 78.51 54.66
C MET A 764 -76.87 79.47 55.18
N GLU A 765 -75.68 79.45 54.58
CA GLU A 765 -74.61 80.41 54.89
C GLU A 765 -74.88 81.80 54.32
N GLU A 766 -75.56 81.92 53.17
CA GLU A 766 -76.02 83.21 52.62
C GLU A 766 -77.16 83.83 53.45
N GLU A 767 -78.00 83.02 54.08
CA GLU A 767 -79.04 83.50 55.00
C GLU A 767 -78.44 83.99 56.33
N ASN A 768 -77.52 83.24 56.93
CA ASN A 768 -76.86 83.63 58.20
C ASN A 768 -75.99 84.89 58.09
N LYS A 769 -75.46 85.22 56.91
CA LYS A 769 -74.66 86.44 56.67
C LYS A 769 -75.43 87.77 56.86
N ARG A 770 -76.75 87.74 57.09
CA ARG A 770 -77.59 88.96 57.22
C ARG A 770 -77.84 89.50 58.64
N VAL A 771 -77.38 88.84 59.71
CA VAL A 771 -77.87 89.11 61.08
C VAL A 771 -76.77 89.49 62.10
N GLY A 772 -75.49 89.36 61.76
CA GLY A 772 -74.38 89.40 62.73
C GLY A 772 -73.72 90.76 63.00
N GLU A 773 -74.40 91.74 63.60
CA GLU A 773 -73.74 92.97 64.09
C GLU A 773 -74.34 93.54 65.41
N ARG A 774 -73.72 93.21 66.56
CA ARG A 774 -72.85 94.13 67.35
C ARG A 774 -72.58 93.67 68.77
N ASP A 775 -71.43 94.11 69.27
CA ASP A 775 -70.78 93.52 70.44
C ASP A 775 -70.97 94.26 71.76
N THR A 776 -71.26 93.47 72.79
CA THR A 776 -70.54 93.57 74.08
C THR A 776 -69.87 92.24 74.47
N SER A 777 -69.88 91.22 73.59
CA SER A 777 -69.28 89.90 73.85
C SER A 777 -67.77 89.90 73.63
N ALA A 778 -67.29 90.69 72.66
CA ALA A 778 -65.91 90.70 72.15
C ALA A 778 -64.80 90.58 73.20
N ARG A 779 -64.93 91.18 74.39
CA ARG A 779 -63.90 91.06 75.45
C ARG A 779 -63.85 89.68 76.12
N PHE A 780 -64.99 89.01 76.30
CA PHE A 780 -65.04 87.62 76.77
C PHE A 780 -64.77 86.64 75.62
N SER A 781 -65.23 86.97 74.40
CA SER A 781 -64.89 86.22 73.18
C SER A 781 -63.38 86.17 72.96
N LEU A 782 -62.69 87.32 72.93
CA LEU A 782 -61.23 87.40 72.74
C LEU A 782 -60.44 86.61 73.77
N GLN A 783 -60.87 86.58 75.04
CA GLN A 783 -60.16 85.79 76.05
C GLN A 783 -60.42 84.28 75.92
N LEU A 784 -61.66 83.88 75.55
CA LEU A 784 -61.98 82.49 75.22
C LEU A 784 -61.27 82.04 73.93
N GLU A 785 -61.07 82.96 72.98
CA GLU A 785 -60.28 82.79 71.77
C GLU A 785 -58.79 82.66 72.08
N CYS A 786 -58.21 83.48 72.97
CA CYS A 786 -56.82 83.29 73.41
C CYS A 786 -56.59 81.91 74.04
N ASP A 787 -57.50 81.45 74.91
CA ASP A 787 -57.38 80.11 75.51
C ASP A 787 -57.74 78.98 74.53
N ARG A 788 -58.56 79.25 73.52
CA ARG A 788 -58.76 78.34 72.38
C ARG A 788 -57.48 78.23 71.55
N LEU A 789 -56.87 79.35 71.18
CA LEU A 789 -55.63 79.43 70.40
C LEU A 789 -54.47 78.75 71.12
N LYS A 790 -54.38 78.81 72.46
CA LYS A 790 -53.41 77.99 73.23
C LYS A 790 -53.65 76.49 73.04
N ARG A 791 -54.90 76.02 73.21
CA ARG A 791 -55.24 74.60 73.02
C ARG A 791 -55.16 74.14 71.57
N ASP A 792 -55.34 75.05 70.62
CA ASP A 792 -55.16 74.81 69.18
C ASP A 792 -53.64 74.74 68.86
N LEU A 793 -52.81 75.61 69.46
CA LEU A 793 -51.34 75.56 69.39
C LEU A 793 -50.77 74.28 70.01
N GLU A 794 -51.19 73.89 71.21
CA GLU A 794 -50.79 72.63 71.87
C GLU A 794 -51.13 71.41 70.99
N ARG A 795 -52.29 71.43 70.30
CA ARG A 795 -52.66 70.39 69.34
C ARG A 795 -51.80 70.42 68.08
N VAL A 796 -51.51 71.59 67.53
CA VAL A 796 -50.60 71.73 66.37
C VAL A 796 -49.18 71.30 66.74
N GLU A 797 -48.70 71.56 67.96
CA GLU A 797 -47.42 71.05 68.43
C GLU A 797 -47.40 69.52 68.56
N ASP A 798 -48.44 68.90 69.12
CA ASP A 798 -48.55 67.44 69.22
C ASP A 798 -48.76 66.77 67.86
N GLU A 799 -49.48 67.40 66.94
CA GLU A 799 -49.61 66.97 65.54
C GLU A 799 -48.26 67.10 64.82
N LEU A 800 -47.50 68.18 65.05
CA LEU A 800 -46.17 68.38 64.49
C LEU A 800 -45.13 67.41 65.08
N ARG A 801 -45.23 67.06 66.38
CA ARG A 801 -44.46 65.96 67.01
C ARG A 801 -44.79 64.62 66.36
N ARG A 802 -46.08 64.33 66.10
CA ARG A 802 -46.51 63.11 65.40
C ARG A 802 -46.01 63.07 63.96
N VAL A 803 -46.15 64.16 63.19
CA VAL A 803 -45.69 64.27 61.80
C VAL A 803 -44.18 64.13 61.69
N ARG A 804 -43.39 64.71 62.62
CA ARG A 804 -41.94 64.48 62.69
C ARG A 804 -41.60 63.01 62.93
N LYS A 805 -42.22 62.38 63.94
CA LYS A 805 -42.03 60.95 64.17
C LYS A 805 -42.47 60.09 62.97
N GLU A 806 -43.56 60.45 62.32
CA GLU A 806 -44.06 59.79 61.10
C GLU A 806 -43.15 60.00 59.88
N LEU A 807 -42.35 61.07 59.86
CA LEU A 807 -41.31 61.32 58.87
C LEU A 807 -40.07 60.47 59.19
N GLU A 808 -39.59 60.47 60.43
CA GLU A 808 -38.51 59.60 60.92
C GLU A 808 -38.82 58.11 60.66
N ASP A 809 -40.05 57.67 61.00
CA ASP A 809 -40.57 56.33 60.73
C ASP A 809 -40.68 56.02 59.22
N ARG A 810 -40.86 57.03 58.35
CA ARG A 810 -40.83 56.84 56.89
C ARG A 810 -39.40 56.77 56.39
N GLU A 811 -38.53 57.69 56.78
CA GLU A 811 -37.11 57.72 56.39
C GLU A 811 -36.37 56.45 56.80
N ALA A 812 -36.60 55.93 58.01
CA ALA A 812 -36.05 54.64 58.44
C ALA A 812 -36.45 53.51 57.49
N LYS A 813 -37.72 53.50 57.05
CA LYS A 813 -38.26 52.54 56.07
C LYS A 813 -37.83 52.85 54.62
N TYR A 814 -37.29 54.03 54.33
CA TYR A 814 -36.61 54.30 53.05
C TYR A 814 -35.18 53.75 53.10
N ARG A 815 -34.39 54.10 54.14
CA ARG A 815 -33.04 53.56 54.37
C ARG A 815 -33.00 52.02 54.41
N GLU A 816 -34.00 51.38 55.02
CA GLU A 816 -34.16 49.91 55.03
C GLU A 816 -34.44 49.35 53.62
N ARG A 817 -35.25 50.05 52.81
CA ARG A 817 -35.50 49.66 51.41
C ARG A 817 -34.27 49.87 50.54
N ASP A 818 -33.58 50.99 50.67
CA ASP A 818 -32.37 51.29 49.88
C ASP A 818 -31.26 50.27 50.20
N ALA A 819 -31.06 49.94 51.48
CA ALA A 819 -30.16 48.85 51.88
C ALA A 819 -30.58 47.47 51.31
N SER A 820 -31.89 47.21 51.17
CA SER A 820 -32.40 45.99 50.52
C SER A 820 -32.18 46.01 49.00
N LEU A 821 -32.29 47.17 48.35
CA LEU A 821 -32.03 47.36 46.93
C LEU A 821 -30.53 47.21 46.63
N ASP A 822 -29.65 47.82 47.43
CA ASP A 822 -28.19 47.65 47.31
C ASP A 822 -27.79 46.17 47.46
N LYS A 823 -28.40 45.45 48.42
CA LYS A 823 -28.17 44.00 48.58
C LYS A 823 -28.63 43.21 47.36
N LEU A 824 -29.82 43.49 46.84
CA LEU A 824 -30.32 42.86 45.60
C LEU A 824 -29.47 43.23 44.37
N HIS A 825 -28.92 44.44 44.31
CA HIS A 825 -28.00 44.87 43.26
C HIS A 825 -26.60 44.26 43.41
N ALA A 826 -26.17 43.89 44.61
CA ALA A 826 -24.96 43.08 44.82
C ALA A 826 -25.21 41.64 44.37
N GLU A 827 -26.28 40.99 44.87
CA GLU A 827 -26.67 39.62 44.51
C GLU A 827 -26.88 39.46 42.98
N ASN A 828 -27.48 40.45 42.31
CA ASN A 828 -27.66 40.44 40.86
C ASN A 828 -26.32 40.59 40.08
N ARG A 829 -25.37 41.39 40.58
CA ARG A 829 -24.01 41.47 39.99
C ARG A 829 -23.25 40.15 40.17
N ASP A 830 -23.35 39.51 41.33
CA ASP A 830 -22.73 38.22 41.59
C ASP A 830 -23.33 37.10 40.74
N LEU A 831 -24.67 37.08 40.57
CA LEU A 831 -25.36 36.16 39.67
C LEU A 831 -24.99 36.39 38.20
N ALA A 832 -24.88 37.65 37.76
CA ALA A 832 -24.41 37.97 36.40
C ALA A 832 -22.96 37.54 36.17
N SER A 833 -22.08 37.72 37.17
CA SER A 833 -20.69 37.26 37.15
C SER A 833 -20.60 35.72 37.07
N GLN A 834 -21.40 35.02 37.88
CA GLN A 834 -21.51 33.55 37.83
C GLN A 834 -22.06 33.04 36.50
N LEU A 835 -23.05 33.73 35.92
CA LEU A 835 -23.62 33.40 34.60
C LEU A 835 -22.58 33.60 33.48
N ALA A 836 -21.81 34.69 33.52
CA ALA A 836 -20.72 34.93 32.57
C ALA A 836 -19.63 33.84 32.69
N ALA A 837 -19.23 33.49 33.93
CA ALA A 837 -18.26 32.42 34.18
C ALA A 837 -18.76 31.04 33.70
N GLN A 838 -20.02 30.70 33.96
CA GLN A 838 -20.68 29.50 33.42
C GLN A 838 -20.71 29.49 31.89
N THR A 839 -21.05 30.63 31.28
CA THR A 839 -21.13 30.75 29.81
C THR A 839 -19.75 30.56 29.18
N GLN A 840 -18.70 31.20 29.72
CA GLN A 840 -17.32 31.00 29.26
C GLN A 840 -16.83 29.56 29.53
N ALA A 841 -17.21 28.94 30.65
CA ALA A 841 -16.90 27.54 30.91
C ALA A 841 -17.56 26.59 29.90
N ARG A 842 -18.82 26.83 29.51
CA ARG A 842 -19.51 26.06 28.46
C ARG A 842 -18.85 26.26 27.10
N LEU A 843 -18.47 27.49 26.72
CA LEU A 843 -17.71 27.76 25.49
C LEU A 843 -16.37 27.00 25.48
N ASN A 844 -15.58 27.13 26.54
CA ASN A 844 -14.30 26.42 26.70
C ASN A 844 -14.43 24.88 26.71
N ILE A 845 -15.62 24.34 26.97
CA ILE A 845 -15.94 22.90 26.89
C ILE A 845 -16.41 22.54 25.48
N ALA A 846 -17.20 23.38 24.81
CA ALA A 846 -17.60 23.21 23.41
C ALA A 846 -16.37 23.21 22.48
N GLU A 847 -15.48 24.21 22.59
CA GLU A 847 -14.22 24.26 21.82
C GLU A 847 -13.37 22.99 21.99
N LYS A 848 -13.34 22.41 23.19
CA LYS A 848 -12.64 21.14 23.47
C LYS A 848 -13.38 19.94 22.88
N LEU A 849 -14.71 19.92 22.94
CA LEU A 849 -15.52 18.88 22.31
C LEU A 849 -15.31 18.89 20.79
N ASP A 850 -15.35 20.06 20.17
CA ASP A 850 -15.17 20.22 18.72
C ASP A 850 -13.75 19.88 18.28
N ALA A 851 -12.73 20.26 19.05
CA ALA A 851 -11.35 19.84 18.82
C ALA A 851 -11.16 18.32 18.95
N VAL A 852 -11.79 17.67 19.92
CA VAL A 852 -11.78 16.21 20.07
C VAL A 852 -12.55 15.53 18.94
N GLN A 853 -13.71 16.05 18.53
CA GLN A 853 -14.45 15.52 17.37
C GLN A 853 -13.68 15.69 16.07
N ALA A 854 -12.98 16.80 15.86
CA ALA A 854 -12.12 17.01 14.69
C ALA A 854 -10.94 16.02 14.69
N SER A 855 -10.31 15.80 15.85
CA SER A 855 -9.25 14.79 16.01
C SER A 855 -9.77 13.36 15.80
N LEU A 856 -11.01 13.07 16.20
CA LEU A 856 -11.65 11.77 15.98
C LEU A 856 -11.93 11.55 14.49
N ARG A 857 -12.57 12.51 13.81
CA ARG A 857 -12.82 12.45 12.35
C ARG A 857 -11.54 12.29 11.54
N ALA A 858 -10.44 12.95 11.96
CA ALA A 858 -9.13 12.77 11.34
C ALA A 858 -8.60 11.33 11.52
N ALA A 859 -8.67 10.78 12.73
CA ALA A 859 -8.26 9.40 13.02
C ALA A 859 -9.17 8.35 12.31
N GLU A 860 -10.47 8.61 12.19
CA GLU A 860 -11.41 7.80 11.42
C GLU A 860 -11.04 7.80 9.92
N GLY A 861 -10.65 8.96 9.37
CA GLY A 861 -10.12 9.10 8.02
C GLY A 861 -8.80 8.35 7.80
N GLU A 862 -7.87 8.43 8.75
CA GLU A 862 -6.63 7.64 8.71
C GLU A 862 -6.92 6.13 8.75
N VAL A 863 -7.83 5.68 9.63
CA VAL A 863 -8.27 4.28 9.71
C VAL A 863 -8.96 3.82 8.43
N ALA A 864 -9.76 4.67 7.77
CA ALA A 864 -10.35 4.37 6.46
C ALA A 864 -9.26 4.24 5.38
N GLY A 865 -8.27 5.13 5.38
CA GLY A 865 -7.10 5.05 4.50
C GLY A 865 -6.28 3.78 4.70
N TYR A 866 -6.04 3.38 5.96
CA TYR A 866 -5.38 2.11 6.28
C TYR A 866 -6.21 0.89 5.85
N LYS A 867 -7.54 0.89 6.04
CA LYS A 867 -8.42 -0.19 5.57
C LYS A 867 -8.38 -0.34 4.04
N SER A 868 -8.47 0.77 3.30
CA SER A 868 -8.33 0.77 1.83
C SER A 868 -6.98 0.17 1.41
N LYS A 869 -5.89 0.59 2.07
CA LYS A 869 -4.54 0.11 1.79
C LYS A 869 -4.30 -1.36 2.16
N VAL A 870 -4.99 -1.88 3.18
CA VAL A 870 -5.03 -3.32 3.48
C VAL A 870 -5.77 -4.07 2.37
N GLY A 871 -6.95 -3.60 1.96
CA GLY A 871 -7.70 -4.19 0.84
C GLY A 871 -6.90 -4.21 -0.48
N GLU A 872 -6.15 -3.15 -0.79
CA GLU A 872 -5.21 -3.14 -1.91
C GLU A 872 -4.13 -4.23 -1.79
N LEU A 873 -3.55 -4.43 -0.60
CA LEU A 873 -2.51 -5.42 -0.36
C LEU A 873 -3.07 -6.85 -0.39
N GLU A 874 -4.27 -7.08 0.13
CA GLU A 874 -4.99 -8.35 0.04
C GLU A 874 -5.38 -8.68 -1.40
N ALA A 875 -5.85 -7.70 -2.19
CA ALA A 875 -6.14 -7.87 -3.61
C ALA A 875 -4.89 -8.18 -4.43
N ARG A 876 -3.74 -7.54 -4.13
CA ARG A 876 -2.44 -7.86 -4.74
C ARG A 876 -1.99 -9.26 -4.34
N LEU A 877 -2.02 -9.62 -3.06
CA LEU A 877 -1.67 -10.96 -2.57
C LEU A 877 -2.54 -12.06 -3.21
N SER A 878 -3.86 -11.83 -3.32
CA SER A 878 -4.79 -12.73 -4.02
C SER A 878 -4.47 -12.88 -5.52
N LYS A 879 -4.02 -11.80 -6.17
CA LYS A 879 -3.58 -11.84 -7.57
C LYS A 879 -2.28 -12.61 -7.73
N ASP A 880 -1.31 -12.38 -6.85
CA ASP A 880 0.00 -13.03 -6.89
C ASP A 880 -0.09 -14.52 -6.51
N GLN A 881 -0.96 -14.88 -5.55
CA GLN A 881 -1.31 -16.28 -5.26
C GLN A 881 -1.94 -16.99 -6.46
N ARG A 882 -2.87 -16.34 -7.18
CA ARG A 882 -3.46 -16.90 -8.41
C ARG A 882 -2.43 -17.02 -9.54
N ALA A 883 -1.51 -16.05 -9.67
CA ALA A 883 -0.41 -16.13 -10.63
C ALA A 883 0.58 -17.27 -10.28
N LEU A 884 0.89 -17.45 -9.00
CA LEU A 884 1.73 -18.54 -8.50
C LEU A 884 1.08 -19.91 -8.77
N LEU A 885 -0.20 -20.08 -8.42
CA LEU A 885 -0.95 -21.31 -8.69
C LEU A 885 -1.05 -21.60 -10.20
N GLY A 886 -1.22 -20.57 -11.04
CA GLY A 886 -1.18 -20.70 -12.49
C GLY A 886 0.19 -21.14 -13.03
N ALA A 887 1.28 -20.59 -12.50
CA ALA A 887 2.64 -21.03 -12.83
C ALA A 887 2.92 -22.45 -12.33
N GLU A 888 2.46 -22.80 -11.13
CA GLU A 888 2.54 -24.13 -10.54
C GLU A 888 1.77 -25.19 -11.35
N ALA A 889 0.61 -24.83 -11.91
CA ALA A 889 -0.13 -25.68 -12.84
C ALA A 889 0.68 -25.87 -14.14
N GLN A 890 1.14 -24.78 -14.77
CA GLN A 890 1.97 -24.84 -15.98
C GLN A 890 3.25 -25.67 -15.78
N TYR A 891 3.90 -25.61 -14.61
CA TYR A 891 5.06 -26.45 -14.32
C TYR A 891 4.69 -27.92 -14.09
N ARG A 892 3.53 -28.24 -13.49
CA ARG A 892 3.02 -29.63 -13.40
C ARG A 892 2.68 -30.19 -14.78
N ASP A 893 2.08 -29.38 -15.65
CA ASP A 893 1.76 -29.75 -17.04
C ASP A 893 3.04 -30.00 -17.84
N GLN A 894 4.00 -29.07 -17.81
CA GLN A 894 5.31 -29.23 -18.46
C GLN A 894 6.09 -30.44 -17.92
N LEU A 895 6.03 -30.73 -16.62
CA LEU A 895 6.63 -31.94 -16.05
C LEU A 895 5.93 -33.20 -16.57
N THR A 896 4.60 -33.17 -16.71
CA THR A 896 3.79 -34.29 -17.22
C THR A 896 4.06 -34.54 -18.71
N GLU A 897 4.13 -33.50 -19.54
CA GLU A 897 4.54 -33.58 -20.94
C GLU A 897 5.97 -34.14 -21.07
N ARG A 898 6.93 -33.58 -20.34
CA ARG A 898 8.34 -34.02 -20.38
C ARG A 898 8.51 -35.46 -19.92
N ASN A 899 7.80 -35.88 -18.87
CA ASN A 899 7.80 -37.27 -18.40
C ASN A 899 7.12 -38.22 -19.40
N THR A 900 6.07 -37.78 -20.09
CA THR A 900 5.41 -38.54 -21.16
C THR A 900 6.33 -38.71 -22.36
N LEU A 901 7.01 -37.64 -22.80
CA LEU A 901 8.01 -37.67 -23.87
C LEU A 901 9.21 -38.56 -23.50
N LEU A 902 9.72 -38.49 -22.27
CA LEU A 902 10.79 -39.36 -21.79
C LEU A 902 10.39 -40.83 -21.78
N LEU A 903 9.18 -41.16 -21.31
CA LEU A 903 8.64 -42.52 -21.35
C LEU A 903 8.47 -43.02 -22.80
N THR A 904 8.01 -42.15 -23.70
CA THR A 904 7.87 -42.45 -25.13
C THR A 904 9.24 -42.70 -25.79
N ILE A 905 10.23 -41.87 -25.52
CA ILE A 905 11.61 -42.04 -26.01
C ILE A 905 12.21 -43.35 -25.49
N TYR A 906 12.03 -43.66 -24.20
CA TYR A 906 12.46 -44.93 -23.59
C TYR A 906 11.81 -46.12 -24.30
N GLN A 907 10.49 -46.12 -24.50
CA GLN A 907 9.76 -47.18 -25.22
C GLN A 907 10.19 -47.34 -26.69
N TYR A 908 10.58 -46.27 -27.38
CA TYR A 908 11.18 -46.38 -28.72
C TYR A 908 12.59 -46.97 -28.66
N LEU A 909 13.37 -46.63 -27.65
CA LEU A 909 14.74 -47.12 -27.47
C LEU A 909 14.75 -48.62 -27.09
N ASP A 910 13.77 -49.08 -26.30
CA ASP A 910 13.49 -50.50 -26.02
C ASP A 910 13.24 -51.31 -27.31
N LYS A 911 12.40 -50.78 -28.21
CA LYS A 911 12.10 -51.38 -29.52
C LYS A 911 13.33 -51.43 -30.43
N ILE A 912 14.15 -50.37 -30.44
CA ILE A 912 15.40 -50.31 -31.21
C ILE A 912 16.42 -51.32 -30.68
N LEU A 913 16.51 -51.52 -29.37
CA LEU A 913 17.36 -52.52 -28.74
C LEU A 913 16.81 -53.96 -28.82
N GLY A 914 15.55 -54.14 -29.24
CA GLY A 914 14.92 -55.46 -29.39
C GLY A 914 14.57 -56.17 -28.07
N VAL A 915 14.50 -55.42 -26.96
CA VAL A 915 14.30 -55.97 -25.59
C VAL A 915 12.91 -56.61 -25.42
N ASP A 916 11.95 -56.26 -26.28
CA ASP A 916 10.59 -56.82 -26.35
C ASP A 916 10.55 -58.37 -26.48
N LYS A 917 11.68 -59.02 -26.79
CA LYS A 917 11.77 -60.48 -27.00
C LYS A 917 12.41 -61.28 -25.86
N THR A 918 12.94 -60.64 -24.80
CA THR A 918 13.43 -61.36 -23.62
C THR A 918 12.33 -61.50 -22.56
N PRO A 919 12.01 -62.71 -22.07
CA PRO A 919 10.95 -62.91 -21.10
C PRO A 919 11.29 -62.22 -19.78
N LYS A 920 10.36 -61.41 -19.29
CA LYS A 920 10.50 -60.60 -18.06
C LYS A 920 10.55 -61.49 -16.82
N LYS A 921 11.74 -61.98 -16.43
CA LYS A 921 11.95 -62.55 -15.09
C LYS A 921 11.75 -61.45 -14.05
N GLY A 922 10.80 -61.67 -13.14
CA GLY A 922 10.28 -60.62 -12.27
C GLY A 922 11.27 -60.12 -11.21
N THR A 923 11.48 -58.80 -11.17
CA THR A 923 11.80 -57.98 -9.97
C THR A 923 12.05 -56.53 -10.38
N GLN A 924 12.62 -56.28 -11.57
CA GLN A 924 12.70 -54.93 -12.14
C GLN A 924 11.32 -54.51 -12.67
N ALA A 925 10.55 -53.83 -11.81
CA ALA A 925 9.41 -53.04 -12.25
C ALA A 925 9.90 -51.91 -13.18
N GLU A 926 9.16 -51.64 -14.25
CA GLU A 926 9.48 -50.52 -15.17
C GLU A 926 9.29 -49.19 -14.43
N THR A 927 10.38 -48.61 -13.93
CA THR A 927 10.37 -47.34 -13.22
C THR A 927 9.96 -46.22 -14.17
N LYS A 928 8.70 -45.80 -14.11
CA LYS A 928 8.17 -44.69 -14.91
C LYS A 928 8.82 -43.38 -14.45
N PRO A 929 9.06 -42.39 -15.35
CA PRO A 929 9.65 -41.10 -14.98
C PRO A 929 8.92 -40.39 -13.83
N PHE A 930 7.60 -40.60 -13.74
CA PHE A 930 6.70 -40.05 -12.74
C PHE A 930 6.89 -40.59 -11.31
N THR A 931 7.53 -41.75 -11.12
CA THR A 931 7.58 -42.44 -9.80
C THR A 931 8.96 -42.47 -9.18
N ASN A 932 10.02 -42.61 -9.98
CA ASN A 932 11.40 -42.49 -9.51
C ASN A 932 12.31 -42.08 -10.67
N PHE A 933 12.67 -40.79 -10.72
CA PHE A 933 13.44 -40.25 -11.84
C PHE A 933 14.89 -40.74 -11.88
N SER A 934 15.58 -40.97 -10.75
CA SER A 934 16.98 -41.42 -10.78
C SER A 934 17.09 -42.83 -11.35
N VAL A 935 16.26 -43.76 -10.88
CA VAL A 935 16.27 -45.14 -11.40
C VAL A 935 15.80 -45.20 -12.86
N PHE A 936 14.85 -44.35 -13.27
CA PHE A 936 14.52 -44.18 -14.69
C PHE A 936 15.72 -43.65 -15.50
N HIS A 937 16.44 -42.66 -14.98
CA HIS A 937 17.60 -42.04 -15.62
C HIS A 937 18.77 -43.03 -15.77
N ASP A 938 19.07 -43.82 -14.73
CA ASP A 938 20.11 -44.86 -14.77
C ASP A 938 19.76 -45.99 -15.76
N ASN A 939 18.48 -46.39 -15.81
CA ASN A 939 17.97 -47.33 -16.81
C ASN A 939 18.08 -46.76 -18.23
N LEU A 940 17.72 -45.49 -18.44
CA LEU A 940 17.85 -44.80 -19.72
C LEU A 940 19.32 -44.66 -20.15
N ILE A 941 20.23 -44.31 -19.24
CA ILE A 941 21.68 -44.29 -19.48
C ILE A 941 22.20 -45.68 -19.86
N THR A 942 21.76 -46.72 -19.18
CA THR A 942 22.19 -48.10 -19.45
C THR A 942 21.78 -48.54 -20.87
N ARG A 943 20.54 -48.23 -21.26
CA ARG A 943 20.05 -48.50 -22.63
C ARG A 943 20.73 -47.61 -23.68
N LEU A 944 21.01 -46.33 -23.39
CA LEU A 944 21.80 -45.45 -24.27
C LEU A 944 23.24 -45.95 -24.46
N LYS A 945 23.88 -46.50 -23.42
CA LYS A 945 25.20 -47.17 -23.53
C LYS A 945 25.12 -48.39 -24.46
N ALA A 946 24.07 -49.21 -24.35
CA ALA A 946 23.87 -50.34 -25.26
C ALA A 946 23.63 -49.89 -26.72
N LEU A 947 22.85 -48.82 -26.94
CA LEU A 947 22.63 -48.25 -28.27
C LEU A 947 23.93 -47.70 -28.88
N SER A 948 24.74 -47.01 -28.07
CA SER A 948 26.06 -46.51 -28.46
C SER A 948 27.04 -47.64 -28.81
N ALA A 949 27.01 -48.74 -28.04
CA ALA A 949 27.79 -49.94 -28.37
C ALA A 949 27.37 -50.53 -29.74
N ILE A 950 26.06 -50.67 -30.00
CA ILE A 950 25.52 -51.13 -31.29
C ILE A 950 25.91 -50.18 -32.43
N GLN A 951 25.85 -48.86 -32.24
CA GLN A 951 26.35 -47.89 -33.23
C GLN A 951 27.84 -48.12 -33.52
N SER A 952 28.67 -48.24 -32.48
CA SER A 952 30.12 -48.42 -32.65
C SER A 952 30.46 -49.73 -33.37
N GLU A 953 29.70 -50.80 -33.13
CA GLU A 953 29.86 -52.07 -33.85
C GLU A 953 29.35 -51.98 -35.28
N PHE A 954 28.23 -51.28 -35.53
CA PHE A 954 27.73 -51.02 -36.88
C PHE A 954 28.74 -50.20 -37.69
N GLU A 955 29.30 -49.12 -37.13
CA GLU A 955 30.35 -48.33 -37.77
C GLU A 955 31.59 -49.17 -38.07
N LYS A 956 32.01 -50.04 -37.15
CA LYS A 956 33.14 -50.96 -37.36
C LYS A 956 32.83 -51.94 -38.49
N ARG A 957 31.68 -52.61 -38.47
CA ARG A 957 31.22 -53.54 -39.52
C ARG A 957 31.10 -52.84 -40.88
N ALA A 958 30.62 -51.59 -40.91
CA ALA A 958 30.55 -50.77 -42.12
C ALA A 958 31.96 -50.47 -42.67
N LYS A 959 32.89 -49.98 -41.82
CA LYS A 959 34.29 -49.73 -42.20
C LYS A 959 35.01 -51.00 -42.65
N ASP A 960 34.77 -52.14 -42.01
CA ASP A 960 35.30 -53.45 -42.42
C ASP A 960 34.75 -53.91 -43.79
N VAL A 961 33.48 -53.62 -44.08
CA VAL A 961 32.83 -53.93 -45.37
C VAL A 961 33.30 -52.97 -46.47
N GLU A 962 33.40 -51.67 -46.20
CA GLU A 962 33.99 -50.65 -47.09
C GLU A 962 35.44 -50.97 -47.43
N ALA A 963 36.25 -51.39 -46.44
CA ALA A 963 37.62 -51.83 -46.66
C ALA A 963 37.68 -53.04 -47.60
N ARG A 964 36.85 -54.08 -47.36
CA ARG A 964 36.76 -55.27 -48.25
C ARG A 964 36.30 -54.93 -49.66
N PHE A 965 35.37 -53.99 -49.83
CA PHE A 965 34.96 -53.53 -51.16
C PHE A 965 36.04 -52.67 -51.83
N THR A 966 36.74 -51.83 -51.07
CA THR A 966 37.87 -51.01 -51.56
C THR A 966 39.05 -51.89 -52.00
N GLU A 967 39.36 -52.95 -51.25
CA GLU A 967 40.34 -53.96 -51.60
C GLU A 967 39.96 -54.67 -52.90
N ARG A 968 38.73 -55.21 -52.99
CA ARG A 968 38.20 -55.85 -54.23
C ARG A 968 38.18 -54.89 -55.43
N LEU A 969 37.86 -53.61 -55.23
CA LEU A 969 37.95 -52.59 -56.28
C LEU A 969 39.41 -52.34 -56.69
N GLY A 970 40.34 -52.35 -55.75
CA GLY A 970 41.78 -52.30 -56.00
C GLY A 970 42.30 -53.53 -56.76
N GLU A 971 41.83 -54.73 -56.42
CA GLU A 971 42.13 -55.96 -57.16
C GLU A 971 41.57 -55.91 -58.58
N MET A 972 40.30 -55.54 -58.77
CA MET A 972 39.71 -55.40 -60.10
C MET A 972 40.42 -54.32 -60.93
N ARG A 973 40.85 -53.20 -60.32
CA ARG A 973 41.70 -52.20 -60.99
C ARG A 973 43.04 -52.80 -61.42
N LYS A 974 43.74 -53.54 -60.56
CA LYS A 974 44.99 -54.24 -60.90
C LYS A 974 44.78 -55.29 -62.00
N GLN A 975 43.68 -56.03 -61.99
CA GLN A 975 43.33 -56.99 -63.04
C GLN A 975 43.03 -56.30 -64.38
N LEU A 976 42.30 -55.18 -64.37
CA LEU A 976 42.04 -54.37 -65.57
C LEU A 976 43.34 -53.77 -66.11
N GLU A 977 44.19 -53.19 -65.25
CA GLU A 977 45.50 -52.66 -65.64
C GLU A 977 46.44 -53.75 -66.19
N GLY A 978 46.37 -54.96 -65.61
CA GLY A 978 47.05 -56.15 -66.15
C GLY A 978 46.55 -56.57 -67.52
N ARG A 979 45.22 -56.53 -67.75
CA ARG A 979 44.59 -56.78 -69.06
C ARG A 979 44.96 -55.70 -70.07
N TRP A 980 44.96 -54.41 -69.70
CA TRP A 980 45.45 -53.32 -70.55
C TRP A 980 46.92 -53.54 -70.94
N LYS A 981 47.81 -53.79 -69.98
CA LYS A 981 49.23 -54.12 -70.23
C LYS A 981 49.44 -55.41 -71.03
N GLN A 982 48.43 -56.27 -71.15
CA GLN A 982 48.43 -57.43 -72.04
C GLN A 982 47.92 -57.08 -73.44
N ILE A 983 46.89 -56.24 -73.55
CA ILE A 983 46.41 -55.65 -74.80
C ILE A 983 47.50 -54.80 -75.46
N ASP A 984 48.21 -53.94 -74.72
CA ASP A 984 49.33 -53.13 -75.20
C ASP A 984 50.44 -54.01 -75.82
N LYS A 985 50.74 -55.15 -75.17
CA LYS A 985 51.71 -56.15 -75.67
C LYS A 985 51.20 -56.86 -76.92
N PHE A 986 49.91 -57.20 -76.97
CA PHE A 986 49.31 -57.77 -78.17
C PHE A 986 49.30 -56.77 -79.32
N GLU A 987 48.92 -55.51 -79.10
CA GLU A 987 48.96 -54.45 -80.12
C GLU A 987 50.40 -54.22 -80.61
N ALA A 988 51.37 -54.11 -79.71
CA ALA A 988 52.79 -54.02 -80.08
C ALA A 988 53.27 -55.24 -80.90
N SER A 989 52.81 -56.45 -80.57
CA SER A 989 53.12 -57.65 -81.36
C SER A 989 52.44 -57.64 -82.73
N VAL A 990 51.17 -57.25 -82.82
CA VAL A 990 50.43 -57.11 -84.08
C VAL A 990 51.04 -56.03 -84.95
N LYS A 991 51.54 -54.94 -84.35
CA LYS A 991 52.27 -53.88 -85.03
C LYS A 991 53.61 -54.38 -85.58
N THR A 992 54.41 -55.13 -84.82
CA THR A 992 55.66 -55.72 -85.37
C THR A 992 55.38 -56.80 -86.42
N TYR A 993 54.29 -57.56 -86.32
CA TYR A 993 53.81 -58.44 -87.41
C TYR A 993 53.35 -57.65 -88.64
N ALA A 994 52.71 -56.50 -88.49
CA ALA A 994 52.32 -55.63 -89.60
C ALA A 994 53.54 -54.97 -90.27
N GLU A 995 54.50 -54.49 -89.48
CA GLU A 995 55.76 -53.91 -89.95
C GLU A 995 56.63 -54.96 -90.66
N THR A 996 56.78 -56.16 -90.11
CA THR A 996 57.50 -57.26 -90.79
C THR A 996 56.76 -57.70 -92.06
N LYS A 997 55.43 -57.81 -92.06
CA LYS A 997 54.62 -58.06 -93.27
C LYS A 997 54.80 -56.95 -94.33
N ALA A 998 54.93 -55.69 -93.92
CA ALA A 998 55.23 -54.58 -94.81
C ALA A 998 56.67 -54.64 -95.35
N GLN A 999 57.66 -55.02 -94.53
CA GLN A 999 59.03 -55.28 -94.99
C GLN A 999 59.09 -56.44 -95.98
N TRP A 1000 58.37 -57.53 -95.73
CA TRP A 1000 58.22 -58.64 -96.67
C TRP A 1000 57.57 -58.21 -97.98
N LYS A 1001 56.50 -57.40 -97.95
CA LYS A 1001 55.92 -56.81 -99.17
C LYS A 1001 56.90 -55.91 -99.92
N ARG A 1002 57.69 -55.08 -99.24
CA ARG A 1002 58.74 -54.25 -99.87
C ARG A 1002 59.85 -55.10 -100.49
N ARG A 1003 60.33 -56.13 -99.79
CA ARG A 1003 61.32 -57.09 -100.31
C ARG A 1003 60.78 -57.89 -101.48
N TYR A 1004 59.52 -58.30 -101.44
CA TYR A 1004 58.85 -58.99 -102.55
C TYR A 1004 58.74 -58.06 -103.76
N ALA A 1005 58.20 -56.84 -103.61
CA ALA A 1005 58.12 -55.87 -104.71
C ALA A 1005 59.49 -55.45 -105.26
N GLN A 1006 60.53 -55.38 -104.41
CA GLN A 1006 61.90 -55.19 -104.85
C GLN A 1006 62.40 -56.40 -105.65
N LYS A 1007 62.14 -57.64 -105.20
CA LYS A 1007 62.54 -58.86 -105.93
C LYS A 1007 61.75 -59.06 -107.21
N GLU A 1008 60.49 -58.64 -107.25
CA GLU A 1008 59.64 -58.60 -108.43
C GLU A 1008 60.16 -57.55 -109.42
N GLY A 1009 60.54 -56.35 -108.97
CA GLY A 1009 61.21 -55.34 -109.79
C GLY A 1009 62.60 -55.76 -110.28
N GLU A 1010 63.40 -56.45 -109.46
CA GLU A 1010 64.66 -57.07 -109.88
C GLU A 1010 64.42 -58.20 -110.90
N LEU A 1011 63.34 -58.97 -110.77
CA LEU A 1011 62.97 -60.05 -111.68
C LEU A 1011 62.43 -59.50 -113.01
N GLU A 1012 61.63 -58.42 -113.01
CA GLU A 1012 61.26 -57.69 -114.22
C GLU A 1012 62.46 -56.99 -114.86
N ALA A 1013 63.42 -56.46 -114.09
CA ALA A 1013 64.68 -55.95 -114.64
C ALA A 1013 65.56 -57.07 -115.24
N ILE A 1014 65.54 -58.28 -114.67
CA ILE A 1014 66.19 -59.46 -115.23
C ILE A 1014 65.44 -59.96 -116.47
N LYS A 1015 64.10 -59.92 -116.51
CA LYS A 1015 63.32 -60.20 -117.72
C LYS A 1015 63.60 -59.18 -118.83
N ALA A 1016 63.65 -57.90 -118.50
CA ALA A 1016 63.96 -56.83 -119.44
C ALA A 1016 65.39 -56.98 -119.98
N THR A 1017 66.39 -57.17 -119.12
CA THR A 1017 67.77 -57.43 -119.57
C THR A 1017 67.92 -58.76 -120.30
N ASN A 1018 67.11 -59.79 -120.01
CA ASN A 1018 67.08 -61.04 -120.78
C ASN A 1018 66.33 -60.90 -122.12
N ALA A 1019 65.36 -59.99 -122.23
CA ALA A 1019 64.73 -59.61 -123.49
C ALA A 1019 65.68 -58.75 -124.34
N ASP A 1020 66.42 -57.82 -123.74
CA ASP A 1020 67.49 -57.06 -124.38
C ASP A 1020 68.66 -57.97 -124.78
N LEU A 1021 69.03 -58.96 -123.96
CA LEU A 1021 70.05 -59.96 -124.30
C LEU A 1021 69.54 -60.93 -125.37
N ALA A 1022 68.25 -61.30 -125.39
CA ALA A 1022 67.68 -62.06 -126.50
C ALA A 1022 67.64 -61.23 -127.80
N ALA A 1023 67.34 -59.93 -127.71
CA ALA A 1023 67.43 -59.00 -128.84
C ALA A 1023 68.88 -58.82 -129.31
N GLN A 1024 69.84 -58.69 -128.40
CA GLN A 1024 71.27 -58.62 -128.69
C GLN A 1024 71.81 -59.95 -129.25
N LEU A 1025 71.36 -61.10 -128.78
CA LEU A 1025 71.68 -62.41 -129.37
C LEU A 1025 71.01 -62.61 -130.75
N SER A 1026 69.89 -61.92 -131.02
CA SER A 1026 69.29 -61.87 -132.35
C SER A 1026 70.03 -60.95 -133.32
N SER A 1027 70.67 -59.88 -132.82
CA SER A 1027 71.42 -58.91 -133.64
C SER A 1027 72.92 -59.23 -133.78
N LEU A 1028 73.57 -59.84 -132.78
CA LEU A 1028 74.95 -60.34 -132.84
C LEU A 1028 75.02 -61.72 -133.55
N LYS A 1029 74.41 -61.83 -134.73
CA LYS A 1029 74.43 -63.06 -135.55
C LYS A 1029 75.46 -63.04 -136.67
N ARG A 1030 76.66 -62.48 -136.43
CA ARG A 1030 77.96 -62.88 -137.01
C ARG A 1030 79.15 -62.21 -136.28
N PRO A 1031 80.39 -62.76 -136.35
CA PRO A 1031 81.28 -62.77 -135.18
C PRO A 1031 82.52 -61.86 -135.25
N GLY A 1032 83.14 -61.66 -134.07
CA GLY A 1032 84.50 -61.15 -133.88
C GLY A 1032 84.94 -61.36 -132.43
N GLU A 1033 86.04 -62.09 -132.20
CA GLU A 1033 86.45 -62.61 -130.88
C GLU A 1033 87.19 -61.57 -130.01
N GLY A 1034 87.21 -61.77 -128.69
CA GLY A 1034 87.85 -60.85 -127.73
C GLY A 1034 88.04 -61.35 -126.29
N ALA A 1035 88.08 -62.66 -126.07
CA ALA A 1035 88.06 -63.24 -124.71
C ALA A 1035 89.43 -63.14 -123.99
N SER A 1036 89.57 -62.19 -123.06
CA SER A 1036 90.71 -62.17 -122.11
C SER A 1036 90.45 -61.40 -120.81
N MET A 1037 89.81 -60.22 -120.88
CA MET A 1037 89.65 -59.36 -119.69
C MET A 1037 88.62 -59.89 -118.66
N GLU A 1038 87.62 -60.66 -119.09
CA GLU A 1038 86.53 -61.14 -118.22
C GLU A 1038 87.03 -62.03 -117.08
N VAL A 1039 88.00 -62.91 -117.35
CA VAL A 1039 88.56 -63.86 -116.35
C VAL A 1039 89.13 -63.10 -115.14
N ARG A 1040 89.79 -61.95 -115.38
CA ARG A 1040 90.38 -61.13 -114.32
C ARG A 1040 89.31 -60.37 -113.52
N ALA A 1041 88.21 -59.97 -114.15
CA ALA A 1041 87.06 -59.37 -113.47
C ALA A 1041 86.26 -60.38 -112.63
N LEU A 1042 86.16 -61.64 -113.09
CA LEU A 1042 85.51 -62.73 -112.36
C LEU A 1042 86.30 -63.11 -111.10
N ALA A 1043 87.63 -63.23 -111.18
CA ALA A 1043 88.49 -63.48 -110.01
C ALA A 1043 88.35 -62.39 -108.93
N ALA A 1044 88.28 -61.11 -109.33
CA ALA A 1044 88.06 -60.00 -108.40
C ALA A 1044 86.67 -60.02 -107.74
N ARG A 1045 85.64 -60.53 -108.42
CA ARG A 1045 84.31 -60.75 -107.83
C ARG A 1045 84.31 -61.91 -106.82
N ALA A 1046 85.00 -63.02 -107.11
CA ALA A 1046 85.11 -64.17 -106.22
C ALA A 1046 85.72 -63.80 -104.86
N ALA A 1047 86.89 -63.17 -104.84
CA ALA A 1047 87.56 -62.75 -103.59
C ALA A 1047 86.74 -61.74 -102.75
N ASN A 1048 85.87 -60.95 -103.40
CA ASN A 1048 84.98 -60.01 -102.72
C ASN A 1048 83.69 -60.69 -102.21
N ALA A 1049 83.28 -61.80 -102.81
CA ALA A 1049 82.23 -62.68 -102.29
C ALA A 1049 82.71 -63.48 -101.06
N GLU A 1050 83.93 -64.02 -101.08
CA GLU A 1050 84.53 -64.74 -99.92
C GLU A 1050 84.62 -63.84 -98.68
N ARG A 1051 85.08 -62.59 -98.82
CA ARG A 1051 85.11 -61.63 -97.70
C ARG A 1051 83.71 -61.32 -97.15
N ARG A 1052 82.68 -61.32 -98.00
CA ARG A 1052 81.28 -61.16 -97.57
C ARG A 1052 80.76 -62.42 -96.88
N LEU A 1053 81.15 -63.60 -97.34
CA LEU A 1053 80.81 -64.89 -96.72
C LEU A 1053 81.40 -64.99 -95.30
N ASN A 1054 82.70 -64.74 -95.13
CA ASN A 1054 83.35 -64.77 -93.81
C ASN A 1054 82.73 -63.74 -92.84
N ASN A 1055 82.42 -62.52 -93.31
CA ASN A 1055 81.74 -61.53 -92.48
C ASN A 1055 80.31 -61.97 -92.09
N ALA A 1056 79.58 -62.63 -92.99
CA ALA A 1056 78.26 -63.18 -92.69
C ALA A 1056 78.34 -64.36 -91.71
N GLN A 1057 79.33 -65.24 -91.83
CA GLN A 1057 79.56 -66.35 -90.90
C GLN A 1057 79.97 -65.87 -89.49
N ASN A 1058 80.84 -64.86 -89.40
CA ASN A 1058 81.20 -64.24 -88.12
C ASN A 1058 80.01 -63.53 -87.46
N GLN A 1059 79.13 -62.90 -88.25
CA GLN A 1059 77.86 -62.35 -87.75
C GLN A 1059 76.90 -63.43 -87.28
N LEU A 1060 76.78 -64.54 -88.04
CA LEU A 1060 75.94 -65.70 -87.68
C LEU A 1060 76.38 -66.31 -86.35
N LEU A 1061 77.68 -66.64 -86.20
CA LEU A 1061 78.25 -67.13 -84.94
C LEU A 1061 77.96 -66.19 -83.77
N SER A 1062 78.14 -64.87 -83.96
CA SER A 1062 77.84 -63.90 -82.91
C SER A 1062 76.34 -63.75 -82.60
N THR A 1063 75.44 -64.16 -83.49
CA THR A 1063 74.00 -64.30 -83.18
C THR A 1063 73.68 -65.63 -82.51
N GLU A 1064 74.34 -66.72 -82.89
CA GLU A 1064 74.16 -68.05 -82.31
C GLU A 1064 74.62 -68.07 -80.84
N GLU A 1065 75.76 -67.45 -80.53
CA GLU A 1065 76.22 -67.24 -79.14
C GLU A 1065 75.21 -66.42 -78.32
N LYS A 1066 74.63 -65.37 -78.90
CA LYS A 1066 73.62 -64.54 -78.21
C LYS A 1066 72.32 -65.32 -77.98
N ILE A 1067 71.87 -66.12 -78.95
CA ILE A 1067 70.71 -66.99 -78.82
C ILE A 1067 70.98 -68.07 -77.76
N ALA A 1068 72.17 -68.67 -77.73
CA ALA A 1068 72.57 -69.63 -76.69
C ALA A 1068 72.55 -68.99 -75.28
N GLN A 1069 73.10 -67.79 -75.12
CA GLN A 1069 73.06 -67.06 -73.84
C GLN A 1069 71.63 -66.65 -73.42
N ILE A 1070 70.75 -66.30 -74.37
CA ILE A 1070 69.34 -66.01 -74.10
C ILE A 1070 68.61 -67.29 -73.68
N ASN A 1071 68.80 -68.40 -74.39
CA ASN A 1071 68.20 -69.68 -74.06
C ASN A 1071 68.66 -70.20 -72.69
N GLN A 1072 69.94 -70.03 -72.34
CA GLN A 1072 70.46 -70.37 -71.02
C GLN A 1072 69.84 -69.50 -69.91
N LYS A 1073 69.64 -68.20 -70.16
CA LYS A 1073 68.95 -67.30 -69.21
C LYS A 1073 67.46 -67.62 -69.06
N ASN A 1074 66.79 -68.01 -70.14
CA ASN A 1074 65.39 -68.46 -70.11
C ASN A 1074 65.26 -69.75 -69.32
N ALA A 1075 66.05 -70.80 -69.63
CA ALA A 1075 66.04 -72.06 -68.87
C ALA A 1075 66.33 -71.85 -67.37
N ALA A 1076 67.24 -70.93 -67.02
CA ALA A 1076 67.53 -70.56 -65.63
C ALA A 1076 66.45 -69.68 -64.96
N ALA A 1077 65.53 -69.09 -65.73
CA ALA A 1077 64.32 -68.44 -65.23
C ALA A 1077 63.17 -69.45 -65.10
N ASP A 1078 62.96 -70.30 -66.11
CA ASP A 1078 61.92 -71.33 -66.15
C ASP A 1078 62.09 -72.33 -65.01
N SER A 1079 63.32 -72.79 -64.73
CA SER A 1079 63.62 -73.62 -63.56
C SER A 1079 63.25 -72.95 -62.22
N LYS A 1080 63.37 -71.61 -62.12
CA LYS A 1080 62.96 -70.84 -60.93
C LYS A 1080 61.45 -70.61 -60.87
N TRP A 1081 60.78 -70.57 -62.02
CA TRP A 1081 59.32 -70.57 -62.09
C TRP A 1081 58.75 -71.94 -61.71
N GLU A 1082 59.27 -73.04 -62.24
CA GLU A 1082 58.89 -74.39 -61.81
C GLU A 1082 59.06 -74.60 -60.30
N ALA A 1083 60.19 -74.18 -59.73
CA ALA A 1083 60.44 -74.30 -58.29
C ALA A 1083 59.37 -73.57 -57.46
N ARG A 1084 58.98 -72.35 -57.88
CA ARG A 1084 57.90 -71.57 -57.23
C ARG A 1084 56.52 -72.16 -57.48
N VAL A 1085 56.23 -72.67 -58.67
CA VAL A 1085 54.97 -73.34 -58.98
C VAL A 1085 54.81 -74.58 -58.10
N LYS A 1086 55.85 -75.43 -58.01
CA LYS A 1086 55.87 -76.60 -57.11
C LYS A 1086 55.72 -76.22 -55.64
N GLU A 1087 56.30 -75.09 -55.20
CA GLU A 1087 56.08 -74.56 -53.85
C GLU A 1087 54.64 -74.10 -53.62
N TYR A 1088 54.03 -73.38 -54.56
CA TYR A 1088 52.63 -72.95 -54.47
C TYR A 1088 51.66 -74.13 -54.56
N GLU A 1089 51.92 -75.13 -55.40
CA GLU A 1089 51.17 -76.39 -55.48
C GLU A 1089 51.22 -77.16 -54.15
N ALA A 1090 52.40 -77.25 -53.53
CA ALA A 1090 52.57 -77.88 -52.21
C ALA A 1090 51.81 -77.11 -51.11
N ARG A 1091 51.90 -75.77 -51.09
CA ARG A 1091 51.16 -74.91 -50.15
C ARG A 1091 49.64 -75.01 -50.36
N LEU A 1092 49.16 -75.03 -51.61
CA LEU A 1092 47.75 -75.18 -51.97
C LEU A 1092 47.22 -76.55 -51.53
N LYS A 1093 47.97 -77.63 -51.84
CA LYS A 1093 47.61 -78.99 -51.43
C LYS A 1093 47.56 -79.15 -49.91
N ALA A 1094 48.51 -78.56 -49.18
CA ALA A 1094 48.49 -78.56 -47.71
C ALA A 1094 47.28 -77.81 -47.13
N ALA A 1095 46.87 -76.69 -47.76
CA ALA A 1095 45.67 -75.95 -47.39
C ALA A 1095 44.38 -76.75 -47.71
N GLU A 1096 44.28 -77.35 -48.89
CA GLU A 1096 43.18 -78.25 -49.25
C GLU A 1096 43.06 -79.43 -48.29
N GLU A 1097 44.16 -80.04 -47.88
CA GLU A 1097 44.15 -81.12 -46.90
C GLU A 1097 43.72 -80.65 -45.51
N ARG A 1098 44.07 -79.43 -45.08
CA ARG A 1098 43.51 -78.84 -43.83
C ARG A 1098 42.00 -78.68 -43.95
N VAL A 1099 41.50 -78.07 -45.02
CA VAL A 1099 40.05 -77.92 -45.26
C VAL A 1099 39.34 -79.28 -45.38
N LYS A 1100 39.99 -80.31 -45.95
CA LYS A 1100 39.46 -81.68 -45.98
C LYS A 1100 39.39 -82.29 -44.58
N ARG A 1101 40.42 -82.14 -43.72
CA ARG A 1101 40.39 -82.58 -42.31
C ARG A 1101 39.33 -81.84 -41.49
N GLU A 1102 39.22 -80.52 -41.64
CA GLU A 1102 38.20 -79.70 -40.96
C GLU A 1102 36.78 -80.06 -41.39
N ARG A 1103 36.55 -80.28 -42.70
CA ARG A 1103 35.26 -80.77 -43.21
C ARG A 1103 34.95 -82.18 -42.73
N GLN A 1104 35.95 -83.07 -42.68
CA GLN A 1104 35.78 -84.43 -42.18
C GLN A 1104 35.45 -84.44 -40.69
N GLY A 1105 36.23 -83.77 -39.83
CA GLY A 1105 35.96 -83.62 -38.40
C GLY A 1105 34.71 -82.80 -38.07
N SER A 1106 34.19 -82.02 -39.01
CA SER A 1106 32.85 -81.40 -38.88
C SER A 1106 31.74 -82.35 -39.31
N LYS A 1107 31.96 -83.17 -40.34
CA LYS A 1107 31.04 -84.23 -40.78
C LYS A 1107 30.95 -85.37 -39.75
N GLU A 1108 32.04 -85.68 -39.07
CA GLU A 1108 32.10 -86.65 -37.97
C GLU A 1108 31.30 -86.14 -36.78
N ARG A 1109 31.52 -84.90 -36.31
CA ARG A 1109 30.68 -84.29 -35.27
C ARG A 1109 29.20 -84.15 -35.66
N VAL A 1110 28.90 -83.84 -36.92
CA VAL A 1110 27.51 -83.88 -37.42
C VAL A 1110 26.96 -85.31 -37.42
N GLY A 1111 27.77 -86.31 -37.77
CA GLY A 1111 27.41 -87.72 -37.70
C GLY A 1111 27.21 -88.25 -36.28
N GLU A 1112 28.03 -87.79 -35.32
CA GLU A 1112 27.90 -88.06 -33.88
C GLU A 1112 26.62 -87.43 -33.32
N LEU A 1113 26.33 -86.17 -33.68
CA LEU A 1113 25.09 -85.49 -33.33
C LEU A 1113 23.88 -86.15 -34.00
N GLU A 1114 23.96 -86.52 -35.28
CA GLU A 1114 22.91 -87.28 -35.98
C GLU A 1114 22.70 -88.67 -35.35
N ASN A 1115 23.75 -89.36 -34.92
CA ASN A 1115 23.65 -90.66 -34.28
C ASN A 1115 23.13 -90.53 -32.84
N SER A 1116 23.47 -89.45 -32.15
CA SER A 1116 22.90 -89.09 -30.84
C SER A 1116 21.42 -88.76 -30.98
N ILE A 1117 21.04 -87.96 -31.98
CA ILE A 1117 19.64 -87.67 -32.33
C ILE A 1117 18.91 -88.95 -32.74
N LYS A 1118 19.50 -89.83 -33.55
CA LYS A 1118 18.89 -91.13 -33.91
C LYS A 1118 18.79 -92.08 -32.74
N ASN A 1119 19.71 -92.05 -31.77
CA ASN A 1119 19.62 -92.83 -30.54
C ASN A 1119 18.57 -92.25 -29.57
N LEU A 1120 18.49 -90.93 -29.43
CA LEU A 1120 17.42 -90.25 -28.69
C LEU A 1120 16.06 -90.46 -29.36
N GLN A 1121 15.98 -90.42 -30.69
CA GLN A 1121 14.79 -90.77 -31.46
C GLN A 1121 14.43 -92.25 -31.34
N ARG A 1122 15.40 -93.17 -31.28
CA ARG A 1122 15.14 -94.60 -30.99
C ARG A 1122 14.75 -94.84 -29.53
N GLN A 1123 15.25 -94.04 -28.59
CA GLN A 1123 14.81 -94.06 -27.19
C GLN A 1123 13.40 -93.47 -27.08
N LEU A 1124 13.09 -92.41 -27.82
CA LEU A 1124 11.76 -91.81 -27.94
C LEU A 1124 10.78 -92.75 -28.65
N GLU A 1125 11.16 -93.40 -29.75
CA GLU A 1125 10.36 -94.44 -30.42
C GLU A 1125 10.18 -95.67 -29.52
N LYS A 1126 11.17 -96.05 -28.70
CA LYS A 1126 11.01 -97.12 -27.71
C LYS A 1126 10.13 -96.68 -26.53
N ALA A 1127 10.21 -95.42 -26.11
CA ALA A 1127 9.35 -94.85 -25.08
C ALA A 1127 7.92 -94.67 -25.60
N GLN A 1128 7.73 -94.28 -26.86
CA GLN A 1128 6.44 -94.20 -27.56
C GLN A 1128 5.90 -95.57 -27.91
N LYS A 1129 6.74 -96.56 -28.25
CA LYS A 1129 6.28 -97.96 -28.41
C LYS A 1129 5.93 -98.59 -27.07
N ARG A 1130 6.63 -98.27 -25.98
CA ARG A 1130 6.18 -98.61 -24.63
C ARG A 1130 4.86 -97.90 -24.32
N ASN A 1131 4.79 -96.58 -24.43
CA ASN A 1131 3.58 -95.80 -24.18
C ASN A 1131 2.40 -96.27 -25.05
N ASN A 1132 2.62 -96.66 -26.30
CA ASN A 1132 1.61 -97.24 -27.17
C ASN A 1132 1.29 -98.70 -26.83
N GLN A 1133 2.25 -99.56 -26.46
CA GLN A 1133 1.95 -100.91 -25.97
C GLN A 1133 1.20 -100.88 -24.63
N LEU A 1134 1.46 -99.85 -23.82
CA LEU A 1134 0.72 -99.54 -22.61
C LEU A 1134 -0.68 -99.07 -23.01
N ASN A 1135 -0.85 -98.04 -23.83
CA ASN A 1135 -2.17 -97.61 -24.32
C ASN A 1135 -2.96 -98.75 -24.98
N ASP A 1136 -2.32 -99.57 -25.83
CA ASP A 1136 -2.89 -100.75 -26.49
C ASP A 1136 -3.42 -101.74 -25.44
N VAL A 1137 -2.68 -102.01 -24.36
CA VAL A 1137 -3.12 -102.96 -23.33
C VAL A 1137 -4.02 -102.31 -22.26
N ILE A 1138 -3.99 -100.99 -22.10
CA ILE A 1138 -5.00 -100.23 -21.35
C ILE A 1138 -6.32 -100.18 -22.14
N GLU A 1139 -6.29 -100.23 -23.48
CA GLU A 1139 -7.46 -100.48 -24.32
C GLU A 1139 -7.90 -101.95 -24.31
N ASN A 1140 -6.99 -102.93 -24.26
CA ASN A 1140 -7.37 -104.35 -24.14
C ASN A 1140 -7.86 -104.74 -22.73
N ASN A 1141 -7.43 -104.06 -21.67
CA ASN A 1141 -7.95 -104.23 -20.30
C ASN A 1141 -9.25 -103.42 -20.04
N LYS A 1142 -9.77 -102.69 -21.04
CA LYS A 1142 -11.00 -101.91 -20.96
C LYS A 1142 -12.21 -102.87 -21.04
N PRO A 1143 -13.02 -103.03 -19.97
CA PRO A 1143 -14.01 -104.10 -19.90
C PRO A 1143 -15.20 -103.89 -20.86
N PRO A 1144 -15.69 -104.93 -21.54
CA PRO A 1144 -16.73 -104.80 -22.57
C PRO A 1144 -18.15 -104.64 -21.97
N THR A 1145 -18.60 -103.40 -21.81
CA THR A 1145 -20.00 -103.06 -21.50
C THR A 1145 -20.88 -103.12 -22.77
N GLY A 1146 -21.17 -104.33 -23.23
CA GLY A 1146 -21.96 -104.53 -24.46
C GLY A 1146 -23.48 -104.36 -24.27
N SER A 1147 -24.14 -103.71 -25.24
CA SER A 1147 -25.53 -104.05 -25.62
C SER A 1147 -25.91 -103.59 -27.05
N SER A 1148 -26.66 -104.46 -27.75
CA SER A 1148 -27.53 -104.17 -28.91
C SER A 1148 -26.97 -103.43 -30.16
N SER A 1149 -26.68 -104.24 -31.19
CA SER A 1149 -27.09 -104.00 -32.60
C SER A 1149 -28.60 -103.64 -32.73
N PRO A 1150 -29.15 -103.13 -33.87
CA PRO A 1150 -28.75 -103.50 -35.25
C PRO A 1150 -28.84 -102.42 -36.37
N ALA A 1151 -28.35 -102.82 -37.54
CA ALA A 1151 -28.69 -102.32 -38.90
C ALA A 1151 -28.30 -100.86 -39.28
N GLY A 1152 -28.05 -100.55 -40.56
CA GLY A 1152 -27.88 -101.47 -41.70
C GLY A 1152 -28.26 -100.89 -43.05
N ARG A 1153 -27.36 -100.13 -43.68
CA ARG A 1153 -27.25 -99.92 -45.13
C ARG A 1153 -25.93 -99.25 -45.50
#